data_AF-A0A6S6S816-F1
#
_entry.id   AF-A0A6S6S816-F1
#
_cell.length_a   1.000
_cell.length_b   1.000
_cell.length_c   1.000
_cell.angle_alpha   90.00
_cell.angle_beta   90.00
_cell.angle_gamma   90.00
#
_symmetry.space_group_name_H-M   'P 1'
#
loop_
_entity.id
_entity.type
_entity.pdbx_description
1 polymer ?
#
loop_
_entity_poly.entity_id
_entity_poly.type
_entity_poly.pdbx_seq_one_letter_code
_entity_poly.pdbx_strand_id
1 'polypeptide(L)'
;MSKKQIEKIATVLPHALKNASSYVKDNFDKVGQETLSNATGTVGVLIRFFAQDTIDAYFEKLTEQKLENFASATYLKASLLQVGKSIASLNEEAIQIPEGESLVSHLVDILDVEQVTFDPNEVLTIFTPQYHPIVLFVKEQMVKLLQLFHAHPQTMDSFKRNFNDNIEKTIVESFGDEDYEKHQEDTEAFMFKEKESKLLYDMYELRKIGFKEGEELRYEETYASWRAVSKLLEKESKPRIHPKDKDKEKEKHKELEGKQQPIEELIETYFSGCNVDCVQNILFAIADFGKGKSVFLKQYASRLAKEYTQTREGYFPIYFNLRNFSKYSSEGALGVVDAFLLDEYGIRINDEEFSKRKYIFLVDSLDESGELTKSRVESVISSIKNIQNIDKERRRDNRIIITSRPFSEALQNELYAHKPYTLLNENNEEVAQYISLYGFKEEQFDTWLSHSLKGNEKLKELTATGSVYQKLLNDKTLSREELRRPIFAYMIYQLILNRVDFLEVGKIGVYLSFINLLTKEAKHIDDKEHKIDQEEEIHYRNILHSIAALWMYERQQGKQGVLKKADICRVLDGENKGDSDREILERYKKEQVTEIEFLSHSYFGEENNELHFQHQSFAEILLSEYYLKVFIKYAIDKKPNIDEARSKLILGEPTEQTIEFFKELLLLLKGSVSSEQTDEVLEKRKLLYPLMATLASDRHNNLYCERIDTKWFEEVEIDNASPTINRELLEDWAIGEKELEKIIILAKDIIDSKTTLLLAKTSTRTALFDNELTVFQNAQVSDSPTDMDKWLALVVVNLLHDDVPEERDFFNGRLEFPEHLFEMIRGWNYCSFNSAPIWSKEFFKGINMKQKERFRMSTLSFTKLDFSYSNLKNLELFGSTFWETNFTNCTFENINFYRSTFSHSNFDNINILSNNMFNSILIGRNVLFPKQLAYYLNTLIEPKSKNKTLLGKENIDIFVPLRGLLLYGLKNNLFDTSEIKSWFDYETEEDRKEFESLIDGLEESSK
;
A
#
# COMPACT_ATOMS: atom_id res chain seq x y z
N MET A 1 -31.13 -4.49 -38.16
CA MET A 1 -30.27 -4.48 -39.38
C MET A 1 -30.99 -5.13 -40.54
N SER A 2 -30.85 -4.64 -41.79
CA SER A 2 -31.32 -5.38 -42.96
C SER A 2 -30.29 -6.44 -43.37
N LYS A 3 -30.75 -7.66 -43.71
CA LYS A 3 -29.90 -8.77 -44.22
C LYS A 3 -28.94 -8.33 -45.35
N LYS A 4 -29.38 -7.34 -46.14
CA LYS A 4 -28.60 -6.69 -47.21
C LYS A 4 -27.41 -5.84 -46.74
N GLN A 5 -27.45 -5.26 -45.54
CA GLN A 5 -26.33 -4.48 -44.99
C GLN A 5 -25.22 -5.38 -44.44
N ILE A 6 -25.58 -6.51 -43.82
CA ILE A 6 -24.64 -7.53 -43.35
C ILE A 6 -23.99 -8.26 -44.54
N GLU A 7 -24.75 -8.60 -45.57
CA GLU A 7 -24.21 -9.13 -46.84
C GLU A 7 -23.29 -8.12 -47.54
N LYS A 8 -23.56 -6.81 -47.41
CA LYS A 8 -22.67 -5.74 -47.89
C LYS A 8 -21.35 -5.67 -47.11
N ILE A 9 -21.39 -5.78 -45.78
CA ILE A 9 -20.18 -5.81 -44.94
C ILE A 9 -19.34 -7.05 -45.25
N ALA A 10 -19.97 -8.23 -45.41
CA ALA A 10 -19.31 -9.47 -45.79
C ALA A 10 -18.73 -9.47 -47.23
N THR A 11 -19.24 -8.62 -48.13
CA THR A 11 -18.73 -8.46 -49.50
C THR A 11 -17.69 -7.35 -49.65
N VAL A 12 -17.67 -6.36 -48.74
CA VAL A 12 -16.72 -5.24 -48.72
C VAL A 12 -15.44 -5.57 -47.93
N LEU A 13 -15.53 -6.36 -46.84
CA LEU A 13 -14.36 -6.80 -46.06
C LEU A 13 -13.28 -7.52 -46.89
N PRO A 14 -13.63 -8.43 -47.83
CA PRO A 14 -12.65 -9.04 -48.71
C PRO A 14 -11.92 -8.04 -49.61
N HIS A 15 -12.52 -6.89 -49.92
CA HIS A 15 -11.92 -5.82 -50.73
C HIS A 15 -10.97 -4.92 -49.92
N ALA A 16 -11.24 -4.70 -48.62
CA ALA A 16 -10.29 -4.04 -47.70
C ALA A 16 -9.08 -4.95 -47.41
N LEU A 17 -9.31 -6.26 -47.21
CA LEU A 17 -8.26 -7.27 -47.08
C LEU A 17 -7.49 -7.49 -48.40
N LYS A 18 -8.11 -7.23 -49.56
CA LYS A 18 -7.45 -7.21 -50.88
C LYS A 18 -6.38 -6.12 -50.97
N ASN A 19 -6.51 -5.04 -50.20
CA ASN A 19 -5.52 -3.96 -50.14
C ASN A 19 -4.33 -4.30 -49.20
N ALA A 20 -4.56 -5.06 -48.13
CA ALA A 20 -3.48 -5.68 -47.33
C ALA A 20 -2.76 -6.78 -48.12
N SER A 21 -3.51 -7.54 -48.93
CA SER A 21 -3.00 -8.50 -49.90
C SER A 21 -2.14 -7.84 -50.98
N SER A 22 -2.43 -6.61 -51.44
CA SER A 22 -1.59 -5.93 -52.44
C SER A 22 -0.18 -5.62 -51.95
N TYR A 23 0.04 -5.45 -50.64
CA TYR A 23 1.39 -5.29 -50.09
C TYR A 23 2.19 -6.60 -50.06
N VAL A 24 1.51 -7.74 -49.89
CA VAL A 24 2.10 -9.09 -49.99
C VAL A 24 2.24 -9.53 -51.47
N LYS A 25 1.42 -8.96 -52.35
CA LYS A 25 1.40 -9.24 -53.80
C LYS A 25 2.53 -8.55 -54.56
N ASP A 26 3.19 -7.55 -53.98
CA ASP A 26 4.39 -6.95 -54.58
C ASP A 26 5.60 -7.91 -54.63
N ASN A 27 5.44 -9.17 -54.20
CA ASN A 27 6.41 -10.26 -54.40
C ASN A 27 5.90 -11.49 -55.20
N PHE A 28 4.76 -11.45 -55.89
CA PHE A 28 4.34 -12.58 -56.76
C PHE A 28 3.47 -12.12 -57.94
N ASP A 29 4.14 -11.72 -59.04
CA ASP A 29 3.64 -11.57 -60.42
C ASP A 29 2.70 -12.73 -60.85
N LYS A 30 1.79 -12.67 -61.83
CA LYS A 30 1.14 -11.65 -62.67
C LYS A 30 0.07 -12.38 -63.50
N VAL A 31 -1.05 -11.70 -63.76
CA VAL A 31 -1.97 -11.82 -64.92
C VAL A 31 -2.49 -13.21 -65.33
N GLY A 32 -3.81 -13.41 -65.22
CA GLY A 32 -4.45 -14.52 -65.92
C GLY A 32 -5.98 -14.57 -65.91
N GLN A 33 -6.68 -13.49 -65.58
CA GLN A 33 -8.15 -13.54 -65.40
C GLN A 33 -8.97 -12.66 -66.34
N GLU A 34 -8.34 -11.93 -67.28
CA GLU A 34 -9.09 -11.15 -68.27
C GLU A 34 -9.29 -11.88 -69.61
N THR A 35 -8.68 -13.05 -69.81
CA THR A 35 -8.68 -13.72 -71.13
C THR A 35 -9.59 -14.95 -71.20
N LEU A 36 -10.13 -15.45 -70.09
CA LEU A 36 -10.78 -16.78 -70.05
C LEU A 36 -12.30 -16.79 -69.96
N SER A 37 -12.97 -15.67 -69.71
CA SER A 37 -14.43 -15.64 -69.58
C SER A 37 -15.21 -15.63 -70.91
N ASN A 38 -14.53 -15.66 -72.07
CA ASN A 38 -15.17 -15.41 -73.38
C ASN A 38 -15.08 -16.56 -74.43
N ALA A 39 -14.79 -17.81 -74.07
CA ALA A 39 -14.71 -18.88 -75.06
C ALA A 39 -15.68 -20.05 -74.79
N THR A 40 -16.86 -20.01 -75.42
CA THR A 40 -17.76 -21.17 -75.56
C THR A 40 -17.59 -21.83 -76.93
N GLY A 41 -17.27 -23.13 -76.95
CA GLY A 41 -17.12 -23.96 -78.15
C GLY A 41 -16.36 -25.25 -77.83
N THR A 42 -16.28 -26.19 -78.79
CA THR A 42 -15.79 -27.59 -78.73
C THR A 42 -14.50 -27.87 -77.92
N VAL A 43 -13.77 -26.84 -77.53
CA VAL A 43 -12.67 -26.83 -76.55
C VAL A 43 -13.14 -27.20 -75.12
N GLY A 44 -14.38 -26.89 -74.73
CA GLY A 44 -14.95 -27.25 -73.42
C GLY A 44 -15.11 -28.76 -73.17
N VAL A 45 -15.11 -29.56 -74.23
CA VAL A 45 -15.12 -31.03 -74.15
C VAL A 45 -13.70 -31.59 -74.03
N LEU A 46 -12.70 -30.92 -74.62
CA LEU A 46 -11.27 -31.27 -74.48
C LEU A 46 -10.70 -30.88 -73.11
N ILE A 47 -11.18 -29.78 -72.50
CA ILE A 47 -10.85 -29.39 -71.11
C ILE A 47 -11.33 -30.44 -70.11
N ARG A 48 -12.49 -31.07 -70.31
CA ARG A 48 -12.97 -32.16 -69.43
C ARG A 48 -12.15 -33.45 -69.49
N PHE A 49 -11.39 -33.68 -70.56
CA PHE A 49 -10.58 -34.89 -70.71
C PHE A 49 -9.09 -34.69 -70.39
N PHE A 50 -8.60 -33.44 -70.34
CA PHE A 50 -7.19 -33.12 -70.08
C PHE A 50 -6.95 -32.15 -68.90
N ALA A 51 -7.98 -31.58 -68.29
CA ALA A 51 -7.85 -30.69 -67.14
C ALA A 51 -8.35 -31.30 -65.83
N GLN A 52 -8.58 -32.61 -65.75
CA GLN A 52 -8.93 -33.23 -64.47
C GLN A 52 -7.79 -33.07 -63.47
N ASP A 53 -6.53 -33.34 -63.86
CA ASP A 53 -5.35 -33.08 -63.01
C ASP A 53 -5.15 -31.60 -62.65
N THR A 54 -5.65 -30.65 -63.47
CA THR A 54 -5.50 -29.20 -63.21
C THR A 54 -6.68 -28.60 -62.44
N ILE A 55 -7.86 -29.22 -62.53
CA ILE A 55 -9.06 -28.95 -61.74
C ILE A 55 -8.89 -29.58 -60.35
N ASP A 56 -8.33 -30.78 -60.27
CA ASP A 56 -7.92 -31.44 -59.03
C ASP A 56 -6.79 -30.64 -58.38
N ALA A 57 -5.77 -30.17 -59.13
CA ALA A 57 -4.77 -29.23 -58.60
C ALA A 57 -5.35 -27.84 -58.22
N TYR A 58 -6.52 -27.46 -58.75
CA TYR A 58 -7.22 -26.20 -58.40
C TYR A 58 -8.09 -26.36 -57.15
N PHE A 59 -8.76 -27.51 -56.99
CA PHE A 59 -9.46 -27.88 -55.76
C PHE A 59 -8.47 -28.21 -54.64
N GLU A 60 -7.36 -28.90 -54.92
CA GLU A 60 -6.22 -29.03 -54.02
C GLU A 60 -5.65 -27.66 -53.66
N LYS A 61 -5.58 -26.68 -54.58
CA LYS A 61 -5.20 -25.29 -54.24
C LYS A 61 -6.20 -24.57 -53.35
N LEU A 62 -7.50 -24.83 -53.51
CA LEU A 62 -8.57 -24.27 -52.70
C LEU A 62 -8.60 -24.90 -51.30
N THR A 63 -8.28 -26.20 -51.20
CA THR A 63 -8.06 -26.94 -49.96
C THR A 63 -6.74 -26.53 -49.29
N GLU A 64 -5.63 -26.37 -50.03
CA GLU A 64 -4.36 -25.82 -49.55
C GLU A 64 -4.56 -24.42 -48.98
N GLN A 65 -5.29 -23.53 -49.68
CA GLN A 65 -5.61 -22.19 -49.18
C GLN A 65 -6.50 -22.18 -47.93
N LYS A 66 -7.38 -23.17 -47.75
CA LYS A 66 -8.20 -23.30 -46.53
C LYS A 66 -7.38 -23.80 -45.33
N LEU A 67 -6.31 -24.54 -45.57
CA LEU A 67 -5.45 -25.18 -44.57
C LEU A 67 -4.16 -24.39 -44.28
N GLU A 68 -3.78 -23.44 -45.15
CA GLU A 68 -2.65 -22.53 -44.97
C GLU A 68 -2.74 -21.73 -43.65
N ASN A 69 -1.60 -21.55 -42.96
CA ASN A 69 -1.48 -20.85 -41.67
C ASN A 69 -2.46 -21.37 -40.60
N PHE A 70 -2.54 -22.70 -40.44
CA PHE A 70 -3.47 -23.37 -39.53
C PHE A 70 -4.93 -22.95 -39.75
N ALA A 71 -5.30 -22.72 -41.01
CA ALA A 71 -6.64 -22.31 -41.42
C ALA A 71 -7.16 -21.01 -40.77
N SER A 72 -6.26 -20.12 -40.36
CA SER A 72 -6.58 -18.85 -39.66
C SER A 72 -7.64 -18.01 -40.40
N ALA A 73 -7.55 -17.94 -41.72
CA ALA A 73 -8.52 -17.22 -42.57
C ALA A 73 -9.92 -17.86 -42.54
N THR A 74 -9.98 -19.18 -42.43
CA THR A 74 -11.22 -19.97 -42.36
C THR A 74 -11.90 -19.78 -41.00
N TYR A 75 -11.14 -19.78 -39.89
CA TYR A 75 -11.67 -19.44 -38.56
C TYR A 75 -12.17 -17.99 -38.47
N LEU A 76 -11.45 -17.02 -39.07
CA LEU A 76 -11.89 -15.62 -39.12
C LEU A 76 -13.21 -15.48 -39.88
N LYS A 77 -13.31 -16.12 -41.06
CA LYS A 77 -14.54 -16.15 -41.87
C LYS A 77 -15.70 -16.78 -41.10
N ALA A 78 -15.50 -17.94 -40.47
CA ALA A 78 -16.52 -18.62 -39.70
C ALA A 78 -16.99 -17.78 -38.50
N SER A 79 -16.06 -17.12 -37.81
CA SER A 79 -16.35 -16.22 -36.69
C SER A 79 -17.21 -15.04 -37.12
N LEU A 80 -16.84 -14.36 -38.21
CA LEU A 80 -17.61 -13.23 -38.74
C LEU A 80 -19.00 -13.66 -39.23
N LEU A 81 -19.12 -14.83 -39.86
CA LEU A 81 -20.41 -15.40 -40.24
C LEU A 81 -21.28 -15.70 -39.01
N GLN A 82 -20.70 -16.28 -37.96
CA GLN A 82 -21.42 -16.56 -36.73
C GLN A 82 -21.79 -15.27 -35.98
N VAL A 83 -20.97 -14.22 -36.01
CA VAL A 83 -21.36 -12.89 -35.51
C VAL A 83 -22.64 -12.42 -36.22
N GLY A 84 -22.68 -12.49 -37.56
CA GLY A 84 -23.86 -12.12 -38.34
C GLY A 84 -25.11 -12.92 -37.97
N LYS A 85 -24.97 -14.25 -37.79
CA LYS A 85 -26.06 -15.13 -37.33
C LYS A 85 -26.51 -14.79 -35.90
N SER A 86 -25.56 -14.53 -34.99
CA SER A 86 -25.82 -14.25 -33.56
C SER A 86 -26.50 -12.90 -33.36
N ILE A 87 -26.07 -11.85 -34.08
CA ILE A 87 -26.73 -10.55 -34.08
C ILE A 87 -28.15 -10.65 -34.63
N ALA A 88 -28.35 -11.42 -35.71
CA ALA A 88 -29.68 -11.62 -36.29
C ALA A 88 -30.64 -12.41 -35.37
N SER A 89 -30.10 -13.11 -34.37
CA SER A 89 -30.88 -13.86 -33.38
C SER A 89 -31.32 -13.03 -32.16
N LEU A 90 -30.81 -11.80 -32.01
CA LEU A 90 -31.23 -10.88 -30.96
C LEU A 90 -32.60 -10.30 -31.32
N ASN A 91 -33.55 -10.37 -30.38
CA ASN A 91 -34.88 -9.79 -30.55
C ASN A 91 -34.80 -8.26 -30.74
N GLU A 92 -35.78 -7.68 -31.44
CA GLU A 92 -35.85 -6.27 -31.90
C GLU A 92 -35.92 -5.20 -30.78
N GLU A 93 -35.18 -5.32 -29.69
CA GLU A 93 -34.93 -4.18 -28.81
C GLU A 93 -33.89 -3.27 -29.45
N ALA A 94 -34.30 -2.02 -29.68
CA ALA A 94 -33.63 -1.05 -30.54
C ALA A 94 -32.21 -0.73 -30.06
N ILE A 95 -31.21 -1.45 -30.59
CA ILE A 95 -29.83 -0.95 -30.63
C ILE A 95 -29.88 0.34 -31.46
N GLN A 96 -29.72 1.50 -30.80
CA GLN A 96 -29.62 2.79 -31.49
C GLN A 96 -28.29 2.83 -32.25
N ILE A 97 -28.34 2.46 -33.51
CA ILE A 97 -27.20 2.45 -34.42
C ILE A 97 -27.02 3.87 -34.99
N PRO A 98 -25.85 4.52 -34.83
CA PRO A 98 -25.52 5.75 -35.55
C PRO A 98 -25.62 5.53 -37.07
N GLU A 99 -26.01 6.54 -37.83
CA GLU A 99 -26.27 6.43 -39.27
C GLU A 99 -25.13 5.73 -40.05
N GLY A 100 -25.52 4.90 -41.02
CA GLY A 100 -24.75 3.78 -41.59
C GLY A 100 -23.40 4.05 -42.29
N GLU A 101 -22.90 5.29 -42.29
CA GLU A 101 -21.52 5.60 -42.66
C GLU A 101 -20.55 5.48 -41.47
N SER A 102 -21.01 5.72 -40.23
CA SER A 102 -20.21 5.64 -39.00
C SER A 102 -19.89 4.21 -38.56
N LEU A 103 -20.80 3.25 -38.79
CA LEU A 103 -20.63 1.87 -38.33
C LEU A 103 -19.64 1.08 -39.21
N VAL A 104 -19.64 1.35 -40.53
CA VAL A 104 -18.64 0.82 -41.46
C VAL A 104 -17.30 1.49 -41.23
N SER A 105 -17.26 2.80 -40.95
CA SER A 105 -16.01 3.47 -40.60
C SER A 105 -15.44 2.93 -39.28
N HIS A 106 -16.24 2.68 -38.25
CA HIS A 106 -15.75 2.12 -36.98
C HIS A 106 -15.32 0.66 -37.10
N LEU A 107 -16.03 -0.17 -37.88
CA LEU A 107 -15.58 -1.53 -38.17
C LEU A 107 -14.30 -1.54 -39.00
N VAL A 108 -14.17 -0.62 -39.96
CA VAL A 108 -12.93 -0.41 -40.69
C VAL A 108 -11.87 0.08 -39.72
N ASP A 109 -12.07 1.13 -38.93
CA ASP A 109 -11.11 1.63 -37.93
C ASP A 109 -10.70 0.56 -36.91
N ILE A 110 -11.59 -0.36 -36.48
CA ILE A 110 -11.27 -1.51 -35.62
C ILE A 110 -10.42 -2.56 -36.35
N LEU A 111 -10.62 -2.72 -37.67
CA LEU A 111 -9.91 -3.66 -38.54
C LEU A 111 -8.68 -3.04 -39.26
N ASP A 112 -8.59 -1.71 -39.26
CA ASP A 112 -7.64 -0.82 -39.96
C ASP A 112 -6.82 -0.01 -38.94
N VAL A 113 -6.86 -0.41 -37.65
CA VAL A 113 -5.77 -0.14 -36.73
C VAL A 113 -4.55 -0.83 -37.32
N GLU A 114 -3.60 -0.02 -37.78
CA GLU A 114 -2.28 -0.43 -38.23
C GLU A 114 -1.74 -1.59 -37.37
N GLN A 115 -1.44 -2.72 -38.02
CA GLN A 115 -0.74 -3.89 -37.46
C GLN A 115 -1.46 -4.75 -36.40
N VAL A 116 -2.61 -5.37 -36.73
CA VAL A 116 -2.82 -6.75 -36.21
C VAL A 116 -1.92 -7.70 -37.02
N THR A 117 -0.62 -7.54 -36.87
CA THR A 117 0.26 -8.70 -37.00
C THR A 117 -0.12 -9.60 -35.84
N PHE A 118 -0.81 -10.71 -36.12
CA PHE A 118 -0.75 -11.84 -35.22
C PHE A 118 0.72 -12.20 -35.12
N ASP A 119 1.42 -11.69 -34.10
CA ASP A 119 2.73 -12.21 -33.77
C ASP A 119 2.50 -13.70 -33.51
N PRO A 120 3.08 -14.63 -34.29
CA PRO A 120 2.96 -16.05 -34.02
C PRO A 120 3.42 -16.38 -32.58
N ASN A 121 4.23 -15.51 -31.97
CA ASN A 121 4.60 -15.59 -30.58
C ASN A 121 3.50 -15.13 -29.60
N GLU A 122 2.40 -14.48 -29.99
CA GLU A 122 1.35 -13.98 -29.07
C GLU A 122 0.03 -14.75 -29.17
N VAL A 123 -0.04 -15.76 -30.05
CA VAL A 123 -1.24 -16.56 -30.30
C VAL A 123 -1.12 -17.90 -29.58
N LEU A 124 -2.04 -18.18 -28.65
CA LEU A 124 -2.21 -19.52 -28.06
C LEU A 124 -2.61 -20.52 -29.15
N THR A 125 -1.86 -21.60 -29.35
CA THR A 125 -2.20 -22.67 -30.30
C THR A 125 -3.32 -23.57 -29.75
N ILE A 126 -4.53 -23.02 -29.61
CA ILE A 126 -5.74 -23.73 -29.19
C ILE A 126 -6.68 -23.83 -30.41
N PHE A 127 -6.91 -25.05 -30.88
CA PHE A 127 -7.78 -25.31 -32.04
C PHE A 127 -9.23 -25.68 -31.69
N THR A 128 -9.54 -25.71 -30.39
CA THR A 128 -10.92 -25.89 -29.90
C THR A 128 -11.80 -24.73 -30.39
N PRO A 129 -12.89 -25.01 -31.14
CA PRO A 129 -13.68 -23.99 -31.84
C PRO A 129 -14.06 -22.75 -31.02
N GLN A 130 -14.51 -22.91 -29.78
CA GLN A 130 -14.98 -21.79 -28.93
C GLN A 130 -13.85 -20.96 -28.30
N TYR A 131 -12.64 -21.55 -28.21
CA TYR A 131 -11.46 -20.97 -27.55
C TYR A 131 -10.34 -20.63 -28.53
N HIS A 132 -10.58 -20.82 -29.83
CA HIS A 132 -9.61 -20.46 -30.85
C HIS A 132 -9.32 -18.95 -30.79
N PRO A 133 -8.06 -18.50 -30.80
CA PRO A 133 -7.70 -17.08 -30.60
C PRO A 133 -8.41 -16.12 -31.55
N ILE A 134 -8.54 -16.50 -32.82
CA ILE A 134 -9.27 -15.71 -33.83
C ILE A 134 -10.76 -15.63 -33.50
N VAL A 135 -11.35 -16.73 -33.03
CA VAL A 135 -12.77 -16.78 -32.64
C VAL A 135 -13.01 -15.87 -31.44
N LEU A 136 -12.12 -15.95 -30.43
CA LEU A 136 -12.17 -15.11 -29.24
C LEU A 136 -11.95 -13.65 -29.57
N PHE A 137 -10.95 -13.31 -30.39
CA PHE A 137 -10.69 -11.96 -30.85
C PHE A 137 -11.93 -11.35 -31.52
N VAL A 138 -12.53 -12.05 -32.49
CA VAL A 138 -13.75 -11.57 -33.17
C VAL A 138 -14.91 -11.40 -32.20
N LYS A 139 -15.09 -12.37 -31.28
CA LYS A 139 -16.13 -12.31 -30.25
C LYS A 139 -15.94 -11.10 -29.33
N GLU A 140 -14.74 -10.88 -28.82
CA GLU A 140 -14.40 -9.76 -27.92
C GLU A 140 -14.56 -8.41 -28.60
N GLN A 141 -14.08 -8.25 -29.83
CA GLN A 141 -14.25 -7.01 -30.58
C GLN A 141 -15.73 -6.72 -30.84
N MET A 142 -16.53 -7.74 -31.12
CA MET A 142 -17.97 -7.57 -31.27
C MET A 142 -18.66 -7.20 -29.95
N VAL A 143 -18.24 -7.78 -28.82
CA VAL A 143 -18.74 -7.38 -27.48
C VAL A 143 -18.38 -5.93 -27.19
N LYS A 144 -17.15 -5.48 -27.48
CA LYS A 144 -16.75 -4.08 -27.36
C LYS A 144 -17.59 -3.15 -28.24
N LEU A 145 -17.89 -3.56 -29.47
CA LEU A 145 -18.80 -2.84 -30.37
C LEU A 145 -20.23 -2.74 -29.79
N LEU A 146 -20.76 -3.84 -29.25
CA LEU A 146 -22.07 -3.84 -28.60
C LEU A 146 -22.10 -2.92 -27.36
N GLN A 147 -21.02 -2.90 -26.57
CA GLN A 147 -20.86 -1.96 -25.44
C GLN A 147 -20.82 -0.51 -25.93
N LEU A 148 -20.09 -0.23 -27.02
CA LEU A 148 -19.99 1.11 -27.61
C LEU A 148 -21.34 1.61 -28.18
N PHE A 149 -22.21 0.69 -28.58
CA PHE A 149 -23.60 0.99 -28.97
C PHE A 149 -24.60 0.92 -27.82
N HIS A 150 -24.14 0.92 -26.56
CA HIS A 150 -24.97 0.88 -25.36
C HIS A 150 -25.97 -0.29 -25.35
N ALA A 151 -25.57 -1.45 -25.88
CA ALA A 151 -26.41 -2.65 -25.84
C ALA A 151 -26.57 -3.14 -24.38
N HIS A 152 -27.80 -3.47 -24.00
CA HIS A 152 -28.12 -3.96 -22.66
C HIS A 152 -27.33 -5.24 -22.32
N PRO A 153 -26.90 -5.47 -21.05
CA PRO A 153 -26.14 -6.65 -20.65
C PRO A 153 -26.76 -7.99 -21.05
N GLN A 154 -28.08 -8.13 -20.92
CA GLN A 154 -28.81 -9.35 -21.33
C GLN A 154 -28.69 -9.64 -22.84
N THR A 155 -28.60 -8.59 -23.66
CA THR A 155 -28.40 -8.69 -25.11
C THR A 155 -26.98 -9.16 -25.43
N MET A 156 -25.99 -8.65 -24.69
CA MET A 156 -24.60 -9.09 -24.81
C MET A 156 -24.41 -10.55 -24.36
N ASP A 157 -25.09 -10.97 -23.29
CA ASP A 157 -25.04 -12.36 -22.81
C ASP A 157 -25.76 -13.32 -23.76
N SER A 158 -26.90 -12.89 -24.32
CA SER A 158 -27.61 -13.64 -25.36
C SER A 158 -26.76 -13.80 -26.62
N PHE A 159 -26.04 -12.74 -27.02
CA PHE A 159 -25.06 -12.79 -28.11
C PHE A 159 -23.95 -13.79 -27.80
N LYS A 160 -23.27 -13.67 -26.65
CA LYS A 160 -22.17 -14.56 -26.25
C LYS A 160 -22.62 -16.02 -26.24
N ARG A 161 -23.79 -16.30 -25.69
CA ARG A 161 -24.37 -17.64 -25.63
C ARG A 161 -24.66 -18.18 -27.03
N ASN A 162 -25.41 -17.43 -27.86
CA ASN A 162 -25.71 -17.87 -29.22
C ASN A 162 -24.45 -18.09 -30.06
N PHE A 163 -23.47 -17.20 -29.91
CA PHE A 163 -22.18 -17.30 -30.60
C PHE A 163 -21.44 -18.58 -30.21
N ASN A 164 -21.26 -18.84 -28.90
CA ASN A 164 -20.55 -20.02 -28.42
C ASN A 164 -21.28 -21.33 -28.80
N ASP A 165 -22.62 -21.37 -28.68
CA ASP A 165 -23.43 -22.56 -28.96
C ASP A 165 -23.39 -23.00 -30.45
N ASN A 166 -23.02 -22.09 -31.37
CA ASN A 166 -23.14 -22.31 -32.81
C ASN A 166 -21.84 -22.09 -33.61
N ILE A 167 -20.79 -21.54 -33.01
CA ILE A 167 -19.54 -21.25 -33.72
C ILE A 167 -18.86 -22.51 -34.28
N GLU A 168 -18.89 -23.61 -33.54
CA GLU A 168 -18.35 -24.89 -33.99
C GLU A 168 -19.01 -25.35 -35.29
N LYS A 169 -20.35 -25.38 -35.33
CA LYS A 169 -21.09 -25.75 -36.54
C LYS A 169 -20.76 -24.82 -37.71
N THR A 170 -20.66 -23.51 -37.46
CA THR A 170 -20.31 -22.54 -38.51
C THR A 170 -18.86 -22.69 -39.00
N ILE A 171 -17.95 -23.15 -38.14
CA ILE A 171 -16.57 -23.52 -38.52
C ILE A 171 -16.60 -24.75 -39.43
N VAL A 172 -17.28 -25.84 -39.05
CA VAL A 172 -17.41 -27.04 -39.90
C VAL A 172 -18.00 -26.68 -41.26
N GLU A 173 -19.07 -25.89 -41.30
CA GLU A 173 -19.69 -25.40 -42.54
C GLU A 173 -18.72 -24.56 -43.41
N SER A 174 -17.80 -23.82 -42.78
CA SER A 174 -16.86 -22.94 -43.47
C SER A 174 -15.64 -23.67 -44.03
N PHE A 175 -15.19 -24.73 -43.36
CA PHE A 175 -14.17 -25.65 -43.86
C PHE A 175 -14.76 -26.57 -44.95
N GLY A 176 -15.94 -27.15 -44.72
CA GLY A 176 -16.45 -28.32 -45.43
C GLY A 176 -16.03 -29.61 -44.72
N ASP A 177 -16.90 -30.61 -44.67
CA ASP A 177 -16.72 -31.79 -43.80
C ASP A 177 -15.36 -32.51 -44.01
N GLU A 178 -14.96 -32.73 -45.28
CA GLU A 178 -13.69 -33.40 -45.62
C GLU A 178 -12.45 -32.55 -45.28
N ASP A 179 -12.48 -31.23 -45.55
CA ASP A 179 -11.36 -30.32 -45.25
C ASP A 179 -11.25 -30.07 -43.73
N TYR A 180 -12.37 -30.12 -43.00
CA TYR A 180 -12.39 -29.98 -41.55
C TYR A 180 -11.86 -31.24 -40.86
N GLU A 181 -12.21 -32.44 -41.34
CA GLU A 181 -11.61 -33.69 -40.86
C GLU A 181 -10.10 -33.69 -41.10
N LYS A 182 -9.65 -33.29 -42.30
CA LYS A 182 -8.22 -33.16 -42.59
C LYS A 182 -7.53 -32.12 -41.71
N HIS A 183 -8.15 -30.97 -41.46
CA HIS A 183 -7.65 -29.97 -40.52
C HIS A 183 -7.60 -30.51 -39.08
N GLN A 184 -8.59 -31.29 -38.66
CA GLN A 184 -8.60 -31.93 -37.34
C GLN A 184 -7.49 -32.98 -37.22
N GLU A 185 -7.20 -33.76 -38.26
CA GLU A 185 -6.06 -34.67 -38.31
C GLU A 185 -4.73 -33.90 -38.28
N ASP A 186 -4.59 -32.85 -39.09
CA ASP A 186 -3.38 -32.02 -39.18
C ASP A 186 -3.12 -31.22 -37.88
N THR A 187 -4.18 -30.92 -37.12
CA THR A 187 -4.10 -30.20 -35.83
C THR A 187 -4.35 -31.08 -34.61
N GLU A 188 -4.49 -32.40 -34.76
CA GLU A 188 -4.83 -33.33 -33.68
C GLU A 188 -3.81 -33.25 -32.52
N ALA A 189 -2.53 -33.10 -32.87
CA ALA A 189 -1.44 -32.89 -31.92
C ALA A 189 -1.55 -31.60 -31.09
N PHE A 190 -2.33 -30.62 -31.57
CA PHE A 190 -2.54 -29.30 -30.96
C PHE A 190 -3.98 -29.10 -30.43
N MET A 191 -4.88 -30.06 -30.62
CA MET A 191 -6.24 -30.03 -30.10
C MET A 191 -6.28 -30.32 -28.59
N PHE A 192 -6.80 -29.37 -27.82
CA PHE A 192 -7.04 -29.51 -26.38
C PHE A 192 -8.52 -29.83 -26.14
N LYS A 193 -8.83 -30.60 -25.09
CA LYS A 193 -10.23 -30.78 -24.66
C LYS A 193 -10.76 -29.48 -24.10
N GLU A 194 -12.06 -29.24 -24.28
CA GLU A 194 -12.74 -27.99 -23.92
C GLU A 194 -12.38 -27.46 -22.51
N LYS A 195 -12.41 -28.32 -21.49
CA LYS A 195 -12.09 -27.97 -20.09
C LYS A 195 -10.64 -27.55 -19.91
N GLU A 196 -9.72 -28.21 -20.61
CA GLU A 196 -8.29 -27.91 -20.59
C GLU A 196 -8.01 -26.59 -21.33
N SER A 197 -8.64 -26.39 -22.49
CA SER A 197 -8.56 -25.14 -23.26
C SER A 197 -9.03 -23.95 -22.43
N LYS A 198 -10.14 -24.09 -21.71
CA LYS A 198 -10.66 -23.06 -20.80
C LYS A 198 -9.62 -22.69 -19.74
N LEU A 199 -9.07 -23.67 -19.03
CA LEU A 199 -8.07 -23.41 -17.98
C LEU A 199 -6.82 -22.74 -18.54
N LEU A 200 -6.24 -23.26 -19.62
CA LEU A 200 -5.02 -22.70 -20.20
C LEU A 200 -5.23 -21.28 -20.73
N TYR A 201 -6.40 -21.00 -21.32
CA TYR A 201 -6.76 -19.65 -21.73
C TYR A 201 -6.89 -18.71 -20.53
N ASP A 202 -7.61 -19.11 -19.47
CA ASP A 202 -7.74 -18.31 -18.25
C ASP A 202 -6.37 -18.03 -17.61
N MET A 203 -5.46 -19.01 -17.58
CA MET A 203 -4.09 -18.83 -17.08
C MET A 203 -3.30 -17.84 -17.95
N TYR A 204 -3.47 -17.89 -19.27
CA TYR A 204 -2.81 -16.96 -20.18
C TYR A 204 -3.29 -15.52 -19.99
N GLU A 205 -4.59 -15.32 -19.81
CA GLU A 205 -5.21 -14.01 -19.62
C GLU A 205 -4.76 -13.30 -18.34
N LEU A 206 -4.21 -14.03 -17.36
CA LEU A 206 -3.57 -13.46 -16.17
C LEU A 206 -2.38 -12.52 -16.48
N ARG A 207 -1.86 -12.52 -17.72
CA ARG A 207 -0.81 -11.57 -18.16
C ARG A 207 -1.25 -10.10 -18.20
N LYS A 208 -2.56 -9.83 -18.22
CA LYS A 208 -3.06 -8.45 -18.26
C LYS A 208 -2.81 -7.79 -16.91
N ILE A 209 -2.02 -6.70 -16.91
CA ILE A 209 -1.72 -5.92 -15.71
C ILE A 209 -2.47 -4.60 -15.79
N GLY A 210 -3.34 -4.34 -14.82
CA GLY A 210 -4.11 -3.12 -14.74
C GLY A 210 -5.06 -3.20 -13.55
N PHE A 211 -5.36 -2.06 -12.94
CA PHE A 211 -6.42 -1.99 -11.92
C PHE A 211 -7.74 -1.51 -12.54
N LYS A 212 -7.70 -0.88 -13.73
CA LYS A 212 -8.88 -0.52 -14.51
C LYS A 212 -9.08 -1.46 -15.70
N GLU A 213 -10.34 -1.65 -16.07
CA GLU A 213 -10.70 -2.47 -17.23
C GLU A 213 -10.15 -1.85 -18.52
N GLY A 214 -9.37 -2.63 -19.28
CA GLY A 214 -8.70 -2.17 -20.50
C GLY A 214 -7.28 -1.60 -20.28
N GLU A 215 -6.80 -1.47 -19.04
CA GLU A 215 -5.39 -1.20 -18.78
C GLU A 215 -4.54 -2.44 -19.09
N GLU A 216 -3.50 -2.25 -19.91
CA GLU A 216 -2.51 -3.28 -20.22
C GLU A 216 -1.10 -2.70 -19.99
N LEU A 217 -0.74 -2.64 -18.71
CA LEU A 217 0.55 -2.15 -18.23
C LEU A 217 1.64 -3.19 -18.48
N ARG A 218 2.84 -2.71 -18.76
CA ARG A 218 4.00 -3.57 -19.00
C ARG A 218 4.40 -4.32 -17.73
N TYR A 219 4.70 -5.61 -17.88
CA TYR A 219 5.37 -6.38 -16.85
C TYR A 219 6.88 -6.10 -16.85
N GLU A 220 7.44 -5.84 -15.67
CA GLU A 220 8.89 -5.79 -15.45
C GLU A 220 9.34 -7.06 -14.73
N GLU A 221 10.52 -7.54 -15.10
CA GLU A 221 11.09 -8.77 -14.52
C GLU A 221 11.18 -8.69 -12.99
N THR A 222 10.67 -9.71 -12.31
CA THR A 222 10.65 -9.75 -10.85
C THR A 222 11.98 -10.26 -10.30
N TYR A 223 12.60 -9.44 -9.45
CA TYR A 223 13.85 -9.76 -8.77
C TYR A 223 13.65 -10.17 -7.32
N ALA A 224 14.49 -11.09 -6.84
CA ALA A 224 14.45 -11.58 -5.48
C ALA A 224 15.84 -12.08 -5.02
N SER A 225 15.94 -12.45 -3.74
CA SER A 225 17.12 -13.10 -3.18
C SER A 225 16.75 -14.11 -2.10
N TRP A 226 17.69 -15.00 -1.77
CA TRP A 226 17.57 -15.89 -0.62
C TRP A 226 17.71 -15.10 0.69
N ARG A 227 16.75 -15.28 1.60
CA ARG A 227 16.76 -14.66 2.93
C ARG A 227 16.53 -15.71 4.01
N ALA A 228 17.27 -15.58 5.12
CA ALA A 228 17.20 -16.54 6.22
C ALA A 228 15.83 -16.50 6.91
N VAL A 229 15.27 -17.68 7.20
CA VAL A 229 13.97 -17.83 7.89
C VAL A 229 13.98 -17.16 9.28
N SER A 230 15.12 -17.16 9.97
CA SER A 230 15.28 -16.46 11.26
C SER A 230 15.07 -14.94 11.16
N LYS A 231 15.22 -14.36 9.97
CA LYS A 231 15.04 -12.92 9.70
C LYS A 231 13.67 -12.58 9.12
N LEU A 232 12.69 -13.50 9.19
CA LEU A 232 11.34 -13.29 8.64
C LEU A 232 10.62 -12.11 9.29
N LEU A 233 10.68 -12.03 10.63
CA LEU A 233 10.00 -11.00 11.42
C LEU A 233 10.88 -9.77 11.69
N GLU A 234 12.16 -9.82 11.30
CA GLU A 234 13.04 -8.66 11.36
C GLU A 234 12.59 -7.64 10.31
N LYS A 235 12.13 -6.47 10.75
CA LYS A 235 11.94 -5.32 9.87
C LYS A 235 13.26 -5.09 9.12
N GLU A 236 13.21 -4.88 7.80
CA GLU A 236 14.37 -4.43 7.03
C GLU A 236 14.94 -3.22 7.75
N SER A 237 16.06 -3.42 8.44
CA SER A 237 16.55 -2.45 9.41
C SER A 237 17.03 -1.24 8.62
N LYS A 238 16.32 -0.11 8.76
CA LYS A 238 16.84 1.20 8.33
C LYS A 238 18.24 1.31 8.91
N PRO A 239 19.30 1.33 8.09
CA PRO A 239 20.63 1.47 8.63
C PRO A 239 20.64 2.80 9.38
N ARG A 240 21.02 2.80 10.66
CA ARG A 240 21.26 4.04 11.42
C ARG A 240 22.47 4.72 10.78
N ILE A 241 22.23 5.51 9.75
CA ILE A 241 23.27 6.25 9.03
C ILE A 241 23.13 7.70 9.47
N HIS A 242 24.23 8.26 9.99
CA HIS A 242 24.28 9.69 10.28
C HIS A 242 24.08 10.49 8.98
N PRO A 243 23.35 11.63 9.00
CA PRO A 243 23.03 12.44 7.81
C PRO A 243 24.21 12.89 6.94
N LYS A 244 25.45 12.70 7.40
CA LYS A 244 26.69 13.07 6.70
C LYS A 244 27.23 11.99 5.73
N ASP A 245 26.66 10.78 5.72
CA ASP A 245 27.15 9.63 4.94
C ASP A 245 26.22 9.23 3.77
N LYS A 246 25.67 10.20 3.02
CA LYS A 246 24.78 9.94 1.86
C LYS A 246 25.41 9.03 0.79
N ASP A 247 26.73 9.11 0.60
CA ASP A 247 27.44 8.29 -0.39
C ASP A 247 27.49 6.80 0.01
N LYS A 248 27.64 6.50 1.31
CA LYS A 248 27.64 5.11 1.81
C LYS A 248 26.28 4.44 1.68
N GLU A 249 25.18 5.20 1.80
CA GLU A 249 23.83 4.67 1.62
C GLU A 249 23.59 4.28 0.16
N LYS A 250 24.04 5.11 -0.79
CA LYS A 250 23.96 4.84 -2.22
C LYS A 250 24.81 3.63 -2.63
N GLU A 251 26.01 3.49 -2.08
CA GLU A 251 26.87 2.31 -2.32
C GLU A 251 26.24 1.03 -1.78
N LYS A 252 25.76 1.02 -0.53
CA LYS A 252 25.06 -0.13 0.05
C LYS A 252 23.80 -0.51 -0.73
N HIS A 253 23.05 0.48 -1.25
CA HIS A 253 21.89 0.20 -2.09
C HIS A 253 22.31 -0.53 -3.37
N LYS A 254 23.33 -0.04 -4.07
CA LYS A 254 23.83 -0.68 -5.29
C LYS A 254 24.34 -2.10 -5.02
N GLU A 255 25.01 -2.33 -3.88
CA GLU A 255 25.40 -3.68 -3.46
C GLU A 255 24.19 -4.59 -3.19
N LEU A 256 23.16 -4.10 -2.51
CA LEU A 256 21.93 -4.86 -2.26
C LEU A 256 21.23 -5.22 -3.57
N GLU A 257 21.16 -4.28 -4.50
CA GLU A 257 20.53 -4.44 -5.81
C GLU A 257 21.33 -5.39 -6.72
N GLY A 258 22.66 -5.35 -6.63
CA GLY A 258 23.56 -6.27 -7.32
C GLY A 258 23.50 -7.72 -6.82
N LYS A 259 22.96 -7.96 -5.62
CA LYS A 259 22.72 -9.33 -5.08
C LYS A 259 21.40 -9.93 -5.54
N GLN A 260 20.55 -9.17 -6.24
CA GLN A 260 19.24 -9.65 -6.67
C GLN A 260 19.35 -10.47 -7.95
N GLN A 261 18.60 -11.57 -8.00
CA GLN A 261 18.51 -12.45 -9.16
C GLN A 261 17.07 -12.52 -9.65
N PRO A 262 16.82 -12.81 -10.94
CA PRO A 262 15.48 -13.11 -11.41
C PRO A 262 14.87 -14.23 -10.55
N ILE A 263 13.65 -14.02 -10.06
CA ILE A 263 13.00 -14.95 -9.13
C ILE A 263 12.86 -16.37 -9.71
N GLU A 264 12.70 -16.47 -11.02
CA GLU A 264 12.57 -17.74 -11.73
C GLU A 264 13.85 -18.58 -11.68
N GLU A 265 15.03 -17.95 -11.69
CA GLU A 265 16.31 -18.65 -11.49
C GLU A 265 16.40 -19.26 -10.09
N LEU A 266 15.87 -18.56 -9.08
CA LEU A 266 15.81 -19.06 -7.70
C LEU A 266 14.84 -20.23 -7.58
N ILE A 267 13.69 -20.16 -8.25
CA ILE A 267 12.70 -21.24 -8.33
C ILE A 267 13.35 -22.49 -8.95
N GLU A 268 14.02 -22.35 -10.10
CA GLU A 268 14.72 -23.48 -10.73
C GLU A 268 15.85 -24.02 -9.85
N THR A 269 16.62 -23.15 -9.19
CA THR A 269 17.68 -23.55 -8.25
C THR A 269 17.12 -24.40 -7.11
N TYR A 270 15.97 -24.02 -6.54
CA TYR A 270 15.33 -24.77 -5.45
C TYR A 270 14.85 -26.16 -5.89
N PHE A 271 14.15 -26.24 -7.03
CA PHE A 271 13.56 -27.52 -7.46
C PHE A 271 14.56 -28.44 -8.17
N SER A 272 15.62 -27.91 -8.77
CA SER A 272 16.69 -28.72 -9.39
C SER A 272 17.56 -29.45 -8.36
N GLY A 273 17.69 -28.91 -7.14
CA GLY A 273 18.43 -29.56 -6.04
C GLY A 273 17.74 -30.80 -5.47
N CYS A 274 16.54 -31.15 -5.92
CA CYS A 274 15.75 -32.23 -5.35
C CYS A 274 15.96 -33.57 -6.06
N ASN A 275 16.73 -34.46 -5.45
CA ASN A 275 16.93 -35.82 -5.94
C ASN A 275 15.64 -36.66 -5.72
N VAL A 276 14.82 -36.79 -6.77
CA VAL A 276 13.78 -37.82 -6.98
C VAL A 276 12.51 -37.75 -6.10
N ASP A 277 12.44 -36.93 -5.03
CA ASP A 277 11.23 -36.83 -4.17
C ASP A 277 10.90 -35.40 -3.69
N CYS A 278 10.16 -34.64 -4.51
CA CYS A 278 9.68 -33.28 -4.18
C CYS A 278 8.32 -33.26 -3.46
N VAL A 279 7.76 -34.41 -3.05
CA VAL A 279 6.41 -34.53 -2.45
C VAL A 279 6.29 -33.83 -1.07
N GLN A 280 7.39 -33.32 -0.53
CA GLN A 280 7.38 -32.56 0.72
C GLN A 280 7.83 -31.11 0.53
N ASN A 281 8.18 -30.71 -0.69
CA ASN A 281 8.76 -29.40 -0.97
C ASN A 281 7.65 -28.38 -1.24
N ILE A 282 7.70 -27.28 -0.51
CA ILE A 282 6.91 -26.09 -0.79
C ILE A 282 7.88 -24.92 -0.80
N LEU A 283 7.93 -24.19 -1.92
CA LEU A 283 8.73 -22.99 -2.03
C LEU A 283 7.91 -21.79 -1.57
N PHE A 284 8.47 -21.02 -0.64
CA PHE A 284 7.82 -19.80 -0.16
C PHE A 284 8.50 -18.56 -0.75
N ALA A 285 7.68 -17.72 -1.38
CA ALA A 285 8.05 -16.43 -1.93
C ALA A 285 7.41 -15.32 -1.08
N ILE A 286 8.17 -14.79 -0.13
CA ILE A 286 7.69 -13.85 0.87
C ILE A 286 8.09 -12.43 0.49
N ALA A 287 7.17 -11.49 0.66
CA ALA A 287 7.45 -10.08 0.44
C ALA A 287 6.46 -9.21 1.19
N ASP A 288 6.91 -8.02 1.57
CA ASP A 288 5.99 -6.98 2.01
C ASP A 288 5.00 -6.57 0.90
N PHE A 289 4.03 -5.76 1.29
CA PHE A 289 3.01 -5.25 0.39
C PHE A 289 3.63 -4.51 -0.82
N GLY A 290 3.00 -4.65 -1.99
CA GLY A 290 3.26 -3.78 -3.13
C GLY A 290 4.52 -4.13 -3.91
N LYS A 291 5.25 -5.20 -3.50
CA LYS A 291 6.44 -5.72 -4.19
C LYS A 291 6.14 -6.63 -5.41
N GLY A 292 4.86 -6.82 -5.77
CA GLY A 292 4.48 -7.51 -7.00
C GLY A 292 4.29 -9.04 -6.92
N LYS A 293 4.11 -9.63 -5.73
CA LYS A 293 3.91 -11.10 -5.55
C LYS A 293 2.86 -11.70 -6.49
N SER A 294 1.65 -11.16 -6.46
CA SER A 294 0.52 -11.64 -7.27
C SER A 294 0.73 -11.41 -8.76
N VAL A 295 1.30 -10.26 -9.14
CA VAL A 295 1.63 -9.93 -10.54
C VAL A 295 2.65 -10.92 -11.09
N PHE A 296 3.68 -11.25 -10.31
CA PHE A 296 4.66 -12.27 -10.67
C PHE A 296 4.01 -13.64 -10.89
N LEU A 297 3.24 -14.17 -9.92
CA LEU A 297 2.62 -15.48 -10.07
C LEU A 297 1.69 -15.56 -11.29
N LYS A 298 0.90 -14.51 -11.52
CA LYS A 298 0.00 -14.40 -12.68
C LYS A 298 0.76 -14.41 -14.01
N GLN A 299 1.84 -13.65 -14.10
CA GLN A 299 2.70 -13.62 -15.29
C GLN A 299 3.41 -14.95 -15.52
N TYR A 300 3.90 -15.56 -14.45
CA TYR A 300 4.56 -16.86 -14.53
C TYR A 300 3.57 -17.95 -14.98
N ALA A 301 2.34 -17.95 -14.46
CA ALA A 301 1.25 -18.83 -14.90
C ALA A 301 0.96 -18.66 -16.40
N SER A 302 0.83 -17.41 -16.85
CA SER A 302 0.54 -17.11 -18.26
C SER A 302 1.65 -17.57 -19.20
N ARG A 303 2.91 -17.33 -18.84
CA ARG A 303 4.06 -17.77 -19.64
C ARG A 303 4.14 -19.29 -19.72
N LEU A 304 3.92 -19.99 -18.61
CA LEU A 304 3.87 -21.46 -18.57
C LEU A 304 2.72 -22.01 -19.40
N ALA A 305 1.54 -21.36 -19.36
CA ALA A 305 0.38 -21.79 -20.13
C ALA A 305 0.67 -21.68 -21.62
N LYS A 306 1.28 -20.57 -22.04
CA LYS A 306 1.77 -20.36 -23.40
C LYS A 306 2.78 -21.43 -23.82
N GLU A 307 3.83 -21.65 -23.03
CA GLU A 307 4.85 -22.67 -23.32
C GLU A 307 4.23 -24.06 -23.45
N TYR A 308 3.34 -24.44 -22.53
CA TYR A 308 2.64 -25.72 -22.56
C TYR A 308 1.73 -25.85 -23.79
N THR A 309 1.04 -24.77 -24.19
CA THR A 309 0.17 -24.79 -25.37
C THR A 309 0.94 -24.96 -26.68
N GLN A 310 2.14 -24.41 -26.75
CA GLN A 310 3.01 -24.45 -27.92
C GLN A 310 3.79 -25.76 -28.04
N THR A 311 4.26 -26.31 -26.92
CA THR A 311 5.19 -27.45 -26.91
C THR A 311 4.55 -28.77 -26.51
N ARG A 312 3.40 -28.75 -25.82
CA ARG A 312 2.82 -29.90 -25.09
C ARG A 312 3.73 -30.52 -24.03
N GLU A 313 4.84 -29.85 -23.72
CA GLU A 313 5.83 -30.25 -22.74
C GLU A 313 5.90 -29.21 -21.61
N GLY A 314 6.63 -29.52 -20.55
CA GLY A 314 6.78 -28.64 -19.38
C GLY A 314 5.69 -28.82 -18.32
N TYR A 315 5.48 -27.78 -17.51
CA TYR A 315 4.54 -27.79 -16.40
C TYR A 315 3.18 -27.24 -16.80
N PHE A 316 2.13 -27.95 -16.40
CA PHE A 316 0.76 -27.49 -16.46
C PHE A 316 0.50 -26.50 -15.31
N PRO A 317 0.28 -25.20 -15.58
CA PRO A 317 0.18 -24.19 -14.54
C PRO A 317 -1.23 -24.14 -13.93
N ILE A 318 -1.29 -24.02 -12.61
CA ILE A 318 -2.53 -23.77 -11.88
C ILE A 318 -2.30 -22.59 -10.94
N TYR A 319 -2.93 -21.45 -11.23
CA TYR A 319 -2.97 -20.32 -10.32
C TYR A 319 -4.19 -20.43 -9.41
N PHE A 320 -3.97 -20.34 -8.09
CA PHE A 320 -5.04 -20.36 -7.09
C PHE A 320 -4.82 -19.27 -6.05
N ASN A 321 -5.81 -18.40 -5.88
CA ASN A 321 -5.75 -17.33 -4.89
C ASN A 321 -6.43 -17.75 -3.58
N LEU A 322 -5.69 -17.74 -2.47
CA LEU A 322 -6.18 -18.20 -1.17
C LEU A 322 -7.23 -17.29 -0.53
N ARG A 323 -7.47 -16.09 -1.05
CA ARG A 323 -8.69 -15.32 -0.70
C ARG A 323 -9.98 -16.11 -0.94
N ASN A 324 -9.94 -17.04 -1.88
CA ASN A 324 -11.08 -17.90 -2.21
C ASN A 324 -11.05 -19.23 -1.44
N PHE A 325 -10.17 -19.43 -0.47
CA PHE A 325 -10.01 -20.70 0.23
C PHE A 325 -11.32 -21.21 0.85
N SER A 326 -12.10 -20.32 1.47
CA SER A 326 -13.38 -20.65 2.11
C SER A 326 -14.50 -21.00 1.14
N LYS A 327 -14.36 -20.66 -0.16
CA LYS A 327 -15.37 -20.97 -1.19
C LYS A 327 -15.38 -22.44 -1.61
N TYR A 328 -14.26 -23.13 -1.41
CA TYR A 328 -14.09 -24.51 -1.87
C TYR A 328 -13.87 -25.47 -0.70
N SER A 329 -14.26 -26.73 -0.87
CA SER A 329 -14.07 -27.74 0.17
C SER A 329 -12.58 -28.07 0.35
N SER A 330 -12.09 -27.96 1.59
CA SER A 330 -10.72 -28.33 1.96
C SER A 330 -10.58 -29.74 2.56
N GLU A 331 -11.70 -30.43 2.82
CA GLU A 331 -11.74 -31.74 3.47
C GLU A 331 -11.47 -32.92 2.52
N GLY A 332 -11.44 -32.67 1.21
CA GLY A 332 -11.17 -33.70 0.20
C GLY A 332 -9.77 -34.31 0.32
N ALA A 333 -9.60 -35.54 -0.17
CA ALA A 333 -8.33 -36.27 -0.12
C ALA A 333 -7.16 -35.56 -0.86
N LEU A 334 -7.49 -34.72 -1.84
CA LEU A 334 -6.56 -33.85 -2.57
C LEU A 334 -6.62 -32.38 -2.14
N GLY A 335 -7.46 -32.06 -1.16
CA GLY A 335 -7.65 -30.73 -0.60
C GLY A 335 -8.27 -29.69 -1.55
N VAL A 336 -8.17 -28.43 -1.14
CA VAL A 336 -8.86 -27.28 -1.74
C VAL A 336 -8.57 -27.06 -3.24
N VAL A 337 -7.36 -27.37 -3.71
CA VAL A 337 -6.97 -27.12 -5.11
C VAL A 337 -7.73 -28.05 -6.07
N ASP A 338 -7.96 -29.30 -5.68
CA ASP A 338 -8.77 -30.24 -6.45
C ASP A 338 -10.24 -29.80 -6.52
N ALA A 339 -10.79 -29.34 -5.39
CA ALA A 339 -12.15 -28.79 -5.34
C ALA A 339 -12.29 -27.57 -6.25
N PHE A 340 -11.32 -26.65 -6.23
CA PHE A 340 -11.27 -25.50 -7.14
C PHE A 340 -11.29 -25.92 -8.62
N LEU A 341 -10.44 -26.87 -9.02
CA LEU A 341 -10.39 -27.37 -10.40
C LEU A 341 -11.70 -28.04 -10.83
N LEU A 342 -12.33 -28.76 -9.91
CA LEU A 342 -13.60 -29.43 -10.16
C LEU A 342 -14.74 -28.43 -10.33
N ASP A 343 -14.84 -27.45 -9.43
CA ASP A 343 -15.97 -26.52 -9.40
C ASP A 343 -15.90 -25.47 -10.52
N GLU A 344 -14.71 -24.91 -10.79
CA GLU A 344 -14.53 -23.83 -11.79
C GLU A 344 -14.34 -24.34 -13.22
N TYR A 345 -13.66 -25.48 -13.37
CA TYR A 345 -13.27 -26.02 -14.68
C TYR A 345 -13.88 -27.39 -14.99
N GLY A 346 -14.54 -28.04 -14.03
CA GLY A 346 -15.06 -29.39 -14.21
C GLY A 346 -13.94 -30.43 -14.36
N ILE A 347 -12.72 -30.13 -13.94
CA ILE A 347 -11.54 -30.98 -14.07
C ILE A 347 -11.40 -31.83 -12.81
N ARG A 348 -11.42 -33.16 -12.97
CA ARG A 348 -11.03 -34.10 -11.92
C ARG A 348 -9.58 -34.48 -12.14
N ILE A 349 -8.69 -33.98 -11.29
CA ILE A 349 -7.25 -34.12 -11.53
C ILE A 349 -6.76 -35.58 -11.39
N ASN A 350 -7.55 -36.44 -10.73
CA ASN A 350 -7.29 -37.88 -10.61
C ASN A 350 -7.71 -38.69 -11.84
N ASP A 351 -8.45 -38.11 -12.79
CA ASP A 351 -8.80 -38.82 -14.02
C ASP A 351 -7.51 -39.17 -14.78
N GLU A 352 -7.50 -40.31 -15.49
CA GLU A 352 -6.30 -40.87 -16.13
C GLU A 352 -5.61 -39.90 -17.10
N GLU A 353 -6.37 -38.96 -17.65
CA GLU A 353 -5.93 -37.91 -18.55
C GLU A 353 -5.13 -36.78 -17.87
N PHE A 354 -5.45 -36.45 -16.62
CA PHE A 354 -4.86 -35.34 -15.88
C PHE A 354 -3.81 -35.84 -14.89
N SER A 355 -4.04 -37.00 -14.26
CA SER A 355 -3.13 -37.58 -13.25
C SER A 355 -1.71 -37.83 -13.78
N LYS A 356 -1.57 -38.00 -15.11
CA LYS A 356 -0.28 -38.19 -15.78
C LYS A 356 0.42 -36.89 -16.16
N ARG A 357 0.01 -35.70 -15.74
CA ARG A 357 0.68 -34.44 -16.11
C ARG A 357 1.67 -33.98 -15.05
N LYS A 358 2.61 -33.11 -15.44
CA LYS A 358 3.50 -32.41 -14.51
C LYS A 358 2.85 -31.09 -14.14
N TYR A 359 2.70 -30.82 -12.85
CA TYR A 359 2.00 -29.62 -12.38
C TYR A 359 2.91 -28.64 -11.68
N ILE A 360 2.60 -27.36 -11.86
CA ILE A 360 3.09 -26.30 -10.99
C ILE A 360 1.89 -25.54 -10.42
N PHE A 361 1.78 -25.59 -9.10
CA PHE A 361 0.73 -24.94 -8.34
C PHE A 361 1.26 -23.60 -7.81
N LEU A 362 0.71 -22.52 -8.33
CA LEU A 362 1.04 -21.14 -8.03
C LEU A 362 -0.02 -20.58 -7.08
N VAL A 363 0.24 -20.71 -5.79
CA VAL A 363 -0.73 -20.41 -4.74
C VAL A 363 -0.45 -19.03 -4.16
N ASP A 364 -1.40 -18.13 -4.32
CA ASP A 364 -1.24 -16.72 -4.00
C ASP A 364 -1.87 -16.34 -2.65
N SER A 365 -1.26 -15.38 -1.95
CA SER A 365 -1.82 -14.70 -0.78
C SER A 365 -2.17 -15.57 0.43
N LEU A 366 -1.22 -16.32 1.00
CA LEU A 366 -1.46 -17.08 2.25
C LEU A 366 -1.89 -16.20 3.44
N ASP A 367 -1.42 -14.95 3.49
CA ASP A 367 -1.82 -13.96 4.50
C ASP A 367 -3.28 -13.51 4.38
N GLU A 368 -3.97 -13.92 3.31
CA GLU A 368 -5.36 -13.58 3.03
C GLU A 368 -6.24 -14.84 2.98
N SER A 369 -5.77 -15.95 3.57
CA SER A 369 -6.49 -17.24 3.67
C SER A 369 -7.45 -17.36 4.86
N GLY A 370 -7.63 -16.24 5.59
CA GLY A 370 -8.48 -16.11 6.76
C GLY A 370 -7.70 -15.97 8.05
N GLU A 371 -8.20 -16.60 9.12
CA GLU A 371 -7.61 -16.47 10.44
C GLU A 371 -6.14 -16.95 10.45
N LEU A 372 -5.22 -16.10 10.87
CA LEU A 372 -3.78 -16.37 10.82
C LEU A 372 -3.24 -17.05 12.11
N THR A 373 -4.09 -17.81 12.79
CA THR A 373 -3.66 -18.63 13.93
C THR A 373 -2.82 -19.82 13.46
N LYS A 374 -1.92 -20.30 14.33
CA LYS A 374 -1.03 -21.43 14.01
C LYS A 374 -1.78 -22.64 13.45
N SER A 375 -2.84 -23.08 14.13
CA SER A 375 -3.65 -24.23 13.70
C SER A 375 -4.34 -24.02 12.37
N ARG A 376 -4.78 -22.79 12.06
CA ARG A 376 -5.48 -22.50 10.81
C ARG A 376 -4.50 -22.43 9.65
N VAL A 377 -3.37 -21.77 9.81
CA VAL A 377 -2.31 -21.73 8.79
C VAL A 377 -1.80 -23.14 8.47
N GLU A 378 -1.54 -23.96 9.50
CA GLU A 378 -1.19 -25.37 9.34
C GLU A 378 -2.25 -26.14 8.53
N SER A 379 -3.54 -25.92 8.83
CA SER A 379 -4.65 -26.56 8.12
C SER A 379 -4.74 -26.13 6.64
N VAL A 380 -4.55 -24.84 6.35
CA VAL A 380 -4.57 -24.30 4.98
C VAL A 380 -3.43 -24.91 4.16
N ILE A 381 -2.20 -24.87 4.68
CA ILE A 381 -1.02 -25.42 3.99
C ILE A 381 -1.13 -26.93 3.83
N SER A 382 -1.61 -27.65 4.85
CA SER A 382 -1.87 -29.09 4.72
C SER A 382 -2.90 -29.37 3.61
N SER A 383 -3.95 -28.56 3.51
CA SER A 383 -4.95 -28.72 2.44
C SER A 383 -4.34 -28.45 1.06
N ILE A 384 -3.44 -27.48 0.91
CA ILE A 384 -2.77 -27.21 -0.37
C ILE A 384 -1.85 -28.38 -0.73
N LYS A 385 -1.07 -28.86 0.24
CA LYS A 385 -0.10 -29.95 0.08
C LYS A 385 -0.76 -31.27 -0.31
N ASN A 386 -2.01 -31.50 0.09
CA ASN A 386 -2.75 -32.72 -0.25
C ASN A 386 -2.84 -32.96 -1.76
N ILE A 387 -2.74 -31.93 -2.60
CA ILE A 387 -2.72 -32.06 -4.06
C ILE A 387 -1.52 -32.88 -4.56
N GLN A 388 -0.45 -33.03 -3.77
CA GLN A 388 0.68 -33.89 -4.15
C GLN A 388 0.34 -35.39 -4.06
N ASN A 389 -0.83 -35.76 -3.52
CA ASN A 389 -1.27 -37.15 -3.41
C ASN A 389 -1.86 -37.73 -4.71
N ILE A 390 -1.97 -36.96 -5.79
CA ILE A 390 -2.58 -37.39 -7.08
C ILE A 390 -1.95 -38.68 -7.62
N ASP A 391 -0.62 -38.76 -7.63
CA ASP A 391 0.11 -39.98 -8.01
C ASP A 391 1.47 -40.06 -7.26
N LYS A 392 1.47 -40.81 -6.15
CA LYS A 392 2.64 -40.99 -5.26
C LYS A 392 3.78 -41.79 -5.88
N GLU A 393 3.53 -42.52 -6.97
CA GLU A 393 4.52 -43.39 -7.62
C GLU A 393 5.19 -42.72 -8.82
N ARG A 394 4.48 -41.88 -9.59
CA ARG A 394 4.98 -41.33 -10.86
C ARG A 394 5.17 -39.82 -10.89
N ARG A 395 4.56 -39.04 -9.99
CA ARG A 395 4.53 -37.57 -10.06
C ARG A 395 5.13 -36.89 -8.85
N ARG A 396 6.37 -37.27 -8.56
CA ARG A 396 7.20 -36.68 -7.49
C ARG A 396 7.85 -35.35 -7.87
N ASP A 397 7.65 -34.87 -9.09
CA ASP A 397 8.25 -33.65 -9.64
C ASP A 397 7.29 -32.44 -9.69
N ASN A 398 6.07 -32.58 -9.18
CA ASN A 398 5.14 -31.46 -9.04
C ASN A 398 5.70 -30.36 -8.13
N ARG A 399 5.49 -29.11 -8.51
CA ARG A 399 6.00 -27.93 -7.82
C ARG A 399 4.87 -27.17 -7.13
N ILE A 400 5.10 -26.72 -5.90
CA ILE A 400 4.20 -25.82 -5.18
C ILE A 400 4.97 -24.57 -4.78
N ILE A 401 4.45 -23.41 -5.17
CA ILE A 401 4.97 -22.10 -4.79
C ILE A 401 3.85 -21.37 -4.05
N ILE A 402 4.13 -20.92 -2.82
CA ILE A 402 3.21 -20.13 -2.00
C ILE A 402 3.78 -18.73 -1.80
N THR A 403 2.98 -17.70 -2.09
CA THR A 403 3.33 -16.31 -1.75
C THR A 403 2.65 -15.85 -0.46
N SER A 404 3.34 -15.00 0.30
CA SER A 404 2.74 -14.35 1.48
C SER A 404 3.47 -13.08 1.92
N ARG A 405 2.86 -12.31 2.81
CA ARG A 405 3.54 -11.32 3.67
C ARG A 405 4.22 -12.00 4.88
N PRO A 406 5.20 -11.35 5.52
CA PRO A 406 5.63 -11.78 6.85
C PRO A 406 4.55 -11.43 7.88
N PHE A 407 3.95 -12.41 8.57
CA PHE A 407 2.84 -12.13 9.49
C PHE A 407 2.90 -12.82 10.86
N SER A 408 3.66 -13.91 11.05
CA SER A 408 3.70 -14.59 12.36
C SER A 408 4.82 -15.64 12.50
N GLU A 409 5.02 -16.09 13.73
CA GLU A 409 5.78 -17.32 14.04
C GLU A 409 5.14 -18.58 13.43
N ALA A 410 3.83 -18.58 13.16
CA ALA A 410 3.18 -19.72 12.48
C ALA A 410 3.73 -19.91 11.07
N LEU A 411 3.84 -18.83 10.29
CA LEU A 411 4.50 -18.88 8.98
C LEU A 411 5.96 -19.32 9.08
N GLN A 412 6.67 -18.86 10.12
CA GLN A 412 8.06 -19.26 10.35
C GLN A 412 8.19 -20.77 10.59
N ASN A 413 7.28 -21.38 11.36
CA ASN A 413 7.26 -22.82 11.59
C ASN A 413 7.03 -23.59 10.29
N GLU A 414 6.12 -23.12 9.45
CA GLU A 414 5.82 -23.73 8.15
C GLU A 414 7.00 -23.65 7.19
N LEU A 415 7.73 -22.52 7.18
CA LEU A 415 8.98 -22.39 6.42
C LEU A 415 10.03 -23.44 6.81
N TYR A 416 10.14 -23.79 8.10
CA TYR A 416 11.03 -24.86 8.55
C TYR A 416 10.50 -26.26 8.22
N ALA A 417 9.17 -26.45 8.21
CA ALA A 417 8.54 -27.76 8.08
C ALA A 417 8.59 -28.36 6.65
N HIS A 418 8.66 -27.54 5.60
CA HIS A 418 8.52 -27.99 4.20
C HIS A 418 9.83 -27.94 3.39
N LYS A 419 10.93 -28.41 3.98
CA LYS A 419 12.27 -28.52 3.34
C LYS A 419 12.71 -27.21 2.67
N PRO A 420 13.04 -26.17 3.46
CA PRO A 420 13.53 -24.91 2.92
C PRO A 420 14.86 -25.09 2.21
N TYR A 421 15.19 -24.15 1.32
CA TYR A 421 16.53 -24.08 0.73
C TYR A 421 17.57 -23.79 1.83
N THR A 422 18.73 -24.42 1.79
CA THR A 422 19.76 -24.26 2.84
C THR A 422 21.04 -23.68 2.24
N LEU A 423 21.53 -22.60 2.84
CA LEU A 423 22.84 -22.02 2.55
C LEU A 423 23.74 -22.10 3.77
N LEU A 424 25.04 -22.28 3.55
CA LEU A 424 26.03 -22.23 4.62
C LEU A 424 26.28 -20.77 5.03
N ASN A 425 26.22 -20.49 6.34
CA ASN A 425 26.63 -19.19 6.88
C ASN A 425 28.17 -19.09 6.98
N GLU A 426 28.67 -17.94 7.47
CA GLU A 426 30.10 -17.70 7.71
C GLU A 426 30.76 -18.71 8.67
N ASN A 427 29.96 -19.41 9.47
CA ASN A 427 30.39 -20.44 10.41
C ASN A 427 30.25 -21.87 9.84
N ASN A 428 29.95 -22.04 8.55
CA ASN A 428 29.63 -23.32 7.90
C ASN A 428 28.41 -24.07 8.49
N GLU A 429 27.46 -23.35 9.07
CA GLU A 429 26.19 -23.93 9.54
C GLU A 429 25.11 -23.78 8.46
N GLU A 430 24.28 -24.81 8.30
CA GLU A 430 23.15 -24.80 7.38
C GLU A 430 22.05 -23.86 7.90
N VAL A 431 21.73 -22.82 7.13
CA VAL A 431 20.67 -21.86 7.44
C VAL A 431 19.55 -21.98 6.42
N ALA A 432 18.35 -22.27 6.93
CA ALA A 432 17.13 -22.30 6.14
C ALA A 432 16.80 -20.93 5.52
N GLN A 433 16.43 -20.93 4.25
CA GLN A 433 16.15 -19.76 3.43
C GLN A 433 14.74 -19.82 2.83
N TYR A 434 14.22 -18.64 2.51
CA TYR A 434 13.05 -18.42 1.67
C TYR A 434 13.37 -17.39 0.57
N ILE A 435 12.54 -17.30 -0.47
CA ILE A 435 12.69 -16.27 -1.51
C ILE A 435 12.08 -14.97 -0.99
N SER A 436 12.89 -13.92 -0.86
CA SER A 436 12.45 -12.57 -0.51
C SER A 436 12.38 -11.71 -1.77
N LEU A 437 11.19 -11.26 -2.18
CA LEU A 437 11.09 -10.37 -3.35
C LEU A 437 11.67 -8.99 -3.03
N TYR A 438 12.34 -8.43 -4.02
CA TYR A 438 12.95 -7.11 -3.95
C TYR A 438 11.95 -5.99 -4.31
N GLY A 439 11.23 -6.17 -5.42
CA GLY A 439 10.43 -5.14 -6.08
C GLY A 439 11.14 -4.59 -7.32
N PHE A 440 10.92 -3.33 -7.66
CA PHE A 440 11.61 -2.64 -8.75
C PHE A 440 13.04 -2.28 -8.38
N LYS A 441 13.95 -2.56 -9.31
CA LYS A 441 15.25 -1.88 -9.38
C LYS A 441 15.07 -0.42 -9.78
N GLU A 442 16.07 0.41 -9.46
CA GLU A 442 16.08 1.84 -9.78
C GLU A 442 15.77 2.10 -11.27
N GLU A 443 16.43 1.37 -12.16
CA GLU A 443 16.25 1.49 -13.62
C GLU A 443 14.86 1.01 -14.10
N GLN A 444 14.29 0.01 -13.42
CA GLN A 444 12.96 -0.53 -13.77
C GLN A 444 11.86 0.50 -13.51
N PHE A 445 11.99 1.32 -12.46
CA PHE A 445 11.00 2.34 -12.13
C PHE A 445 10.83 3.36 -13.27
N ASP A 446 11.92 3.98 -13.70
CA ASP A 446 11.88 5.00 -14.76
C ASP A 446 11.51 4.39 -16.12
N THR A 447 12.01 3.19 -16.43
CA THR A 447 11.69 2.48 -17.67
C THR A 447 10.21 2.14 -17.75
N TRP A 448 9.65 1.61 -16.66
CA TRP A 448 8.25 1.24 -16.58
C TRP A 448 7.34 2.46 -16.70
N LEU A 449 7.66 3.55 -16.00
CA LEU A 449 6.87 4.79 -16.03
C LEU A 449 6.91 5.43 -17.43
N SER A 450 8.09 5.46 -18.06
CA SER A 450 8.28 6.00 -19.41
C SER A 450 7.51 5.21 -20.47
N HIS A 451 7.48 3.89 -20.34
CA HIS A 451 6.72 3.03 -21.23
C HIS A 451 5.21 3.20 -21.03
N SER A 452 4.76 3.25 -19.78
CA SER A 452 3.34 3.34 -19.42
C SER A 452 2.71 4.70 -19.80
N LEU A 453 3.52 5.77 -19.83
CA LEU A 453 3.09 7.13 -20.18
C LEU A 453 3.57 7.58 -21.58
N LYS A 454 3.84 6.64 -22.48
CA LYS A 454 4.36 6.94 -23.83
C LYS A 454 3.47 7.97 -24.54
N GLY A 455 4.03 9.14 -24.84
CA GLY A 455 3.34 10.24 -25.53
C GLY A 455 2.71 11.31 -24.63
N ASN A 456 2.74 11.16 -23.31
CA ASN A 456 2.19 12.16 -22.37
C ASN A 456 3.12 13.38 -22.22
N GLU A 457 2.60 14.60 -22.40
CA GLU A 457 3.38 15.85 -22.32
C GLU A 457 3.92 16.14 -20.90
N LYS A 458 3.17 15.81 -19.85
CA LYS A 458 3.59 16.03 -18.45
C LYS A 458 4.76 15.13 -18.04
N LEU A 459 4.87 13.93 -18.63
CA LEU A 459 6.06 13.09 -18.49
C LEU A 459 7.29 13.77 -19.10
N LYS A 460 7.15 14.43 -20.28
CA LYS A 460 8.28 15.15 -20.91
C LYS A 460 8.77 16.30 -20.02
N GLU A 461 7.87 17.02 -19.37
CA GLU A 461 8.23 18.06 -18.40
C GLU A 461 8.96 17.49 -17.17
N LEU A 462 8.45 16.40 -16.59
CA LEU A 462 9.05 15.74 -15.42
C LEU A 462 10.42 15.10 -15.71
N THR A 463 10.58 14.54 -16.92
CA THR A 463 11.83 13.90 -17.39
C THR A 463 12.83 14.89 -17.98
N ALA A 464 12.43 16.14 -18.28
CA ALA A 464 13.34 17.16 -18.81
C ALA A 464 14.51 17.46 -17.85
N THR A 465 14.34 17.18 -16.56
CA THR A 465 15.35 17.34 -15.50
C THR A 465 16.12 16.06 -15.16
N GLY A 466 15.80 14.90 -15.79
CA GLY A 466 16.46 13.61 -15.55
C GLY A 466 15.52 12.51 -15.05
N SER A 467 16.06 11.58 -14.25
CA SER A 467 15.34 10.43 -13.67
C SER A 467 14.23 10.88 -12.70
N VAL A 468 13.01 10.36 -12.88
CA VAL A 468 11.88 10.64 -11.98
C VAL A 468 12.15 10.01 -10.62
N TYR A 469 12.70 8.79 -10.59
CA TYR A 469 13.16 8.15 -9.36
C TYR A 469 14.10 9.05 -8.55
N GLN A 470 15.14 9.61 -9.19
CA GLN A 470 16.10 10.47 -8.50
C GLN A 470 15.48 11.79 -8.04
N LYS A 471 14.54 12.35 -8.80
CA LYS A 471 13.82 13.56 -8.40
C LYS A 471 13.01 13.32 -7.12
N LEU A 472 12.19 12.28 -7.08
CA LEU A 472 11.38 11.90 -5.91
C LEU A 472 12.22 11.64 -4.67
N LEU A 473 13.43 11.10 -4.86
CA LEU A 473 14.36 10.82 -3.78
C LEU A 473 15.07 12.09 -3.27
N ASN A 474 15.52 12.96 -4.18
CA ASN A 474 16.24 14.19 -3.84
C ASN A 474 15.32 15.20 -3.16
N ASP A 475 14.08 15.29 -3.62
CA ASP A 475 13.03 16.15 -3.05
C ASP A 475 12.45 15.55 -1.75
N LYS A 476 12.92 14.35 -1.34
CA LYS A 476 12.44 13.58 -0.19
C LYS A 476 10.93 13.28 -0.24
N THR A 477 10.35 13.25 -1.43
CA THR A 477 8.94 12.91 -1.66
C THR A 477 8.67 11.45 -1.33
N LEU A 478 9.56 10.54 -1.73
CA LEU A 478 9.46 9.12 -1.41
C LEU A 478 10.84 8.55 -1.07
N SER A 479 10.88 7.60 -0.14
CA SER A 479 12.09 6.87 0.23
C SER A 479 12.46 5.80 -0.81
N ARG A 480 13.72 5.33 -0.78
CA ARG A 480 14.17 4.21 -1.64
C ARG A 480 13.33 2.96 -1.45
N GLU A 481 12.95 2.65 -0.21
CA GLU A 481 12.11 1.48 0.10
C GLU A 481 10.70 1.60 -0.49
N GLU A 482 10.13 2.80 -0.55
CA GLU A 482 8.84 3.06 -1.19
C GLU A 482 8.96 2.98 -2.71
N LEU A 483 9.98 3.61 -3.30
CA LEU A 483 10.21 3.59 -4.75
C LEU A 483 10.55 2.18 -5.28
N ARG A 484 11.08 1.29 -4.45
CA ARG A 484 11.24 -0.14 -4.78
C ARG A 484 9.92 -0.87 -4.94
N ARG A 485 8.80 -0.35 -4.44
CA ARG A 485 7.51 -1.05 -4.51
C ARG A 485 6.75 -0.62 -5.78
N PRO A 486 6.52 -1.52 -6.76
CA PRO A 486 5.75 -1.25 -7.97
C PRO A 486 4.43 -0.49 -7.77
N ILE A 487 3.74 -0.70 -6.65
CA ILE A 487 2.50 0.03 -6.35
C ILE A 487 2.69 1.56 -6.31
N PHE A 488 3.84 2.06 -5.82
CA PHE A 488 4.10 3.51 -5.83
C PHE A 488 4.36 4.02 -7.25
N ALA A 489 5.00 3.22 -8.09
CA ALA A 489 5.13 3.56 -9.51
C ALA A 489 3.75 3.69 -10.17
N TYR A 490 2.82 2.77 -9.85
CA TYR A 490 1.43 2.84 -10.30
C TYR A 490 0.68 4.06 -9.75
N MET A 491 0.84 4.38 -8.46
CA MET A 491 0.27 5.60 -7.88
C MET A 491 0.74 6.83 -8.64
N ILE A 492 2.06 6.98 -8.83
CA ILE A 492 2.67 8.11 -9.56
C ILE A 492 2.17 8.15 -11.01
N TYR A 493 2.09 7.00 -11.69
CA TYR A 493 1.49 6.87 -13.02
C TYR A 493 0.07 7.45 -13.08
N GLN A 494 -0.79 7.04 -12.15
CA GLN A 494 -2.17 7.54 -12.08
C GLN A 494 -2.24 9.03 -11.77
N LEU A 495 -1.37 9.54 -10.89
CA LEU A 495 -1.30 10.97 -10.58
C LEU A 495 -0.88 11.81 -11.80
N ILE A 496 0.07 11.32 -12.59
CA ILE A 496 0.50 11.98 -13.84
C ILE A 496 -0.62 11.96 -14.87
N LEU A 497 -1.30 10.81 -15.07
CA LEU A 497 -2.44 10.72 -15.99
C LEU A 497 -3.55 11.71 -15.65
N ASN A 498 -3.84 11.86 -14.35
CA ASN A 498 -4.87 12.77 -13.85
C ASN A 498 -4.37 14.22 -13.67
N ARG A 499 -3.17 14.54 -14.17
CA ARG A 499 -2.55 15.88 -14.13
C ARG A 499 -2.43 16.47 -12.73
N VAL A 500 -2.34 15.65 -11.70
CA VAL A 500 -2.10 16.12 -10.32
C VAL A 500 -0.65 16.57 -10.18
N ASP A 501 -0.40 17.70 -9.50
CA ASP A 501 0.96 18.12 -9.14
C ASP A 501 1.28 17.71 -7.71
N PHE A 502 1.93 16.55 -7.58
CA PHE A 502 2.21 15.94 -6.28
C PHE A 502 3.64 16.24 -5.77
N LEU A 503 4.48 16.90 -6.58
CA LEU A 503 5.88 17.14 -6.22
C LEU A 503 6.03 18.28 -5.21
N GLU A 504 5.16 19.30 -5.28
CA GLU A 504 5.24 20.49 -4.42
C GLU A 504 4.87 20.21 -2.95
N VAL A 505 4.14 19.12 -2.68
CA VAL A 505 3.56 18.84 -1.36
C VAL A 505 4.28 17.69 -0.63
N GLY A 506 5.22 17.01 -1.28
CA GLY A 506 6.01 15.93 -0.67
C GLY A 506 5.22 14.63 -0.50
N LYS A 507 5.62 13.80 0.48
CA LYS A 507 5.10 12.44 0.69
C LYS A 507 3.59 12.41 0.87
N ILE A 508 3.04 13.23 1.77
CA ILE A 508 1.59 13.33 1.99
C ILE A 508 0.82 13.65 0.71
N GLY A 509 1.39 14.48 -0.18
CA GLY A 509 0.79 14.83 -1.46
C GLY A 509 0.52 13.60 -2.34
N VAL A 510 1.47 12.68 -2.43
CA VAL A 510 1.32 11.43 -3.20
C VAL A 510 0.22 10.55 -2.60
N TYR A 511 0.21 10.36 -1.28
CA TYR A 511 -0.79 9.51 -0.63
C TYR A 511 -2.19 10.12 -0.68
N LEU A 512 -2.35 11.40 -0.34
CA LEU A 512 -3.64 12.10 -0.41
C LEU A 512 -4.20 12.09 -1.82
N SER A 513 -3.38 12.44 -2.81
CA SER A 513 -3.82 12.46 -4.20
C SER A 513 -4.28 11.08 -4.66
N PHE A 514 -3.61 10.01 -4.19
CA PHE A 514 -4.02 8.66 -4.52
C PHE A 514 -5.30 8.25 -3.81
N ILE A 515 -5.50 8.57 -2.53
CA ILE A 515 -6.76 8.23 -1.85
C ILE A 515 -7.92 9.02 -2.47
N ASN A 516 -7.71 10.30 -2.80
CA ASN A 516 -8.70 11.13 -3.48
C ASN A 516 -9.05 10.55 -4.87
N LEU A 517 -8.06 10.01 -5.59
CA LEU A 517 -8.33 9.29 -6.83
C LEU A 517 -9.10 7.99 -6.58
N LEU A 518 -8.69 7.20 -5.58
CA LEU A 518 -9.35 5.94 -5.26
C LEU A 518 -10.81 6.13 -4.84
N THR A 519 -11.12 7.15 -4.04
CA THR A 519 -12.51 7.42 -3.61
C THR A 519 -13.39 7.80 -4.79
N LYS A 520 -12.84 8.57 -5.73
CA LYS A 520 -13.53 8.99 -6.95
C LYS A 520 -13.73 7.87 -7.98
N GLU A 521 -12.77 6.95 -8.08
CA GLU A 521 -12.76 5.92 -9.14
C GLU A 521 -13.19 4.52 -8.67
N ALA A 522 -13.54 4.37 -7.39
CA ALA A 522 -13.95 3.07 -6.89
C ALA A 522 -15.26 2.62 -7.58
N LYS A 523 -15.37 1.34 -7.94
CA LYS A 523 -16.50 0.80 -8.71
C LYS A 523 -17.11 -0.35 -7.93
N HIS A 524 -18.44 -0.52 -8.02
CA HIS A 524 -19.06 -1.75 -7.57
C HIS A 524 -18.54 -2.91 -8.45
N ILE A 525 -18.09 -4.01 -7.83
CA ILE A 525 -17.61 -5.20 -8.56
C ILE A 525 -18.69 -5.71 -9.54
N ASP A 526 -19.96 -5.54 -9.17
CA ASP A 526 -21.11 -6.03 -9.93
C ASP A 526 -21.84 -4.94 -10.74
N ASP A 527 -21.42 -3.67 -10.64
CA ASP A 527 -21.98 -2.56 -11.44
C ASP A 527 -20.87 -1.68 -12.02
N LYS A 528 -20.51 -2.01 -13.27
CA LYS A 528 -19.43 -1.35 -14.03
C LYS A 528 -19.81 0.02 -14.57
N GLU A 529 -21.12 0.34 -14.61
CA GLU A 529 -21.63 1.61 -15.13
C GLU A 529 -21.94 2.62 -14.02
N HIS A 530 -21.93 2.20 -12.75
CA HIS A 530 -22.10 3.11 -11.61
C HIS A 530 -21.06 4.23 -11.64
N LYS A 531 -21.56 5.46 -11.75
CA LYS A 531 -20.75 6.67 -11.65
C LYS A 531 -20.97 7.26 -10.26
N ILE A 532 -19.90 7.29 -9.49
CA ILE A 532 -19.87 7.95 -8.18
C ILE A 532 -19.94 9.45 -8.41
N ASP A 533 -20.95 10.07 -7.82
CA ASP A 533 -21.02 11.52 -7.71
C ASP A 533 -20.19 12.01 -6.52
N GLN A 534 -20.02 13.33 -6.44
CA GLN A 534 -19.19 13.94 -5.40
C GLN A 534 -19.74 13.72 -3.98
N GLU A 535 -21.05 13.57 -3.84
CA GLU A 535 -21.73 13.38 -2.56
C GLU A 535 -21.48 11.95 -2.03
N GLU A 536 -21.62 10.95 -2.90
CA GLU A 536 -21.25 9.56 -2.62
C GLU A 536 -19.76 9.44 -2.24
N GLU A 537 -18.86 10.14 -2.94
CA GLU A 537 -17.42 10.15 -2.62
C GLU A 537 -17.16 10.58 -1.17
N ILE A 538 -17.82 11.66 -0.74
CA ILE A 538 -17.72 12.19 0.61
C ILE A 538 -18.24 11.18 1.64
N HIS A 539 -19.36 10.52 1.34
CA HIS A 539 -19.94 9.48 2.20
C HIS A 539 -19.03 8.26 2.34
N TYR A 540 -18.38 7.81 1.27
CA TYR A 540 -17.40 6.72 1.34
C TYR A 540 -16.21 7.10 2.21
N ARG A 541 -15.72 8.34 2.10
CA ARG A 541 -14.60 8.82 2.92
C ARG A 541 -14.97 8.91 4.40
N ASN A 542 -16.20 9.30 4.74
CA ASN A 542 -16.74 9.27 6.12
C ASN A 542 -16.70 7.86 6.73
N ILE A 543 -17.13 6.85 5.97
CA ILE A 543 -17.12 5.45 6.43
C ILE A 543 -15.67 4.96 6.59
N LEU A 544 -14.77 5.31 5.67
CA LEU A 544 -13.34 4.96 5.76
C LEU A 544 -12.67 5.53 7.01
N HIS A 545 -12.98 6.77 7.41
CA HIS A 545 -12.48 7.36 8.66
C HIS A 545 -12.99 6.60 9.89
N SER A 546 -14.28 6.24 9.89
CA SER A 546 -14.90 5.45 10.96
C SER A 546 -14.28 4.06 11.09
N ILE A 547 -14.00 3.42 9.96
CA ILE A 547 -13.31 2.13 9.88
C ILE A 547 -11.86 2.25 10.39
N ALA A 548 -11.12 3.29 10.01
CA ALA A 548 -9.75 3.50 10.49
C ALA A 548 -9.70 3.70 12.01
N ALA A 549 -10.68 4.41 12.58
CA ALA A 549 -10.80 4.57 14.02
C ALA A 549 -11.10 3.23 14.73
N LEU A 550 -12.02 2.42 14.20
CA LEU A 550 -12.31 1.08 14.71
C LEU A 550 -11.09 0.15 14.61
N TRP A 551 -10.34 0.24 13.52
CA TRP A 551 -9.11 -0.53 13.33
C TRP A 551 -8.06 -0.26 14.41
N MET A 552 -7.85 1.00 14.76
CA MET A 552 -6.95 1.35 15.85
C MET A 552 -7.46 0.79 17.19
N TYR A 553 -8.76 0.92 17.45
CA TYR A 553 -9.39 0.39 18.65
C TYR A 553 -9.22 -1.13 18.79
N GLU A 554 -9.54 -1.89 17.74
CA GLU A 554 -9.42 -3.36 17.76
C GLU A 554 -7.96 -3.82 17.88
N ARG A 555 -7.03 -3.09 17.25
CA ARG A 555 -5.58 -3.33 17.38
C ARG A 555 -5.09 -3.16 18.81
N GLN A 556 -5.56 -2.13 19.51
CA GLN A 556 -5.24 -1.92 20.92
C GLN A 556 -5.76 -3.06 21.81
N GLN A 557 -6.83 -3.75 21.40
CA GLN A 557 -7.37 -4.93 22.09
C GLN A 557 -6.62 -6.24 21.75
N GLY A 558 -5.52 -6.17 20.99
CA GLY A 558 -4.73 -7.33 20.58
C GLY A 558 -5.33 -8.17 19.46
N LYS A 559 -6.43 -7.71 18.85
CA LYS A 559 -6.97 -8.31 17.63
C LYS A 559 -6.23 -7.67 16.45
N GLN A 560 -5.80 -8.44 15.46
CA GLN A 560 -4.89 -8.00 14.39
C GLN A 560 -5.50 -6.98 13.39
N GLY A 561 -6.41 -6.09 13.83
CA GLY A 561 -7.10 -5.11 13.00
C GLY A 561 -8.23 -5.71 12.17
N VAL A 562 -8.78 -6.85 12.60
CA VAL A 562 -9.95 -7.51 12.00
C VAL A 562 -11.23 -6.78 12.42
N LEU A 563 -12.09 -6.42 11.46
CA LEU A 563 -13.23 -5.54 11.67
C LEU A 563 -14.53 -6.22 11.28
N LYS A 564 -15.44 -6.46 12.22
CA LYS A 564 -16.76 -7.01 11.89
C LYS A 564 -17.62 -5.95 11.22
N LYS A 565 -18.35 -6.31 10.16
CA LYS A 565 -19.33 -5.41 9.51
C LYS A 565 -20.35 -4.86 10.52
N ALA A 566 -20.80 -5.68 11.45
CA ALA A 566 -21.71 -5.25 12.52
C ALA A 566 -21.08 -4.18 13.44
N ASP A 567 -19.79 -4.29 13.75
CA ASP A 567 -19.08 -3.30 14.57
C ASP A 567 -18.85 -2.00 13.80
N ILE A 568 -18.63 -2.06 12.48
CA ILE A 568 -18.58 -0.88 11.61
C ILE A 568 -19.92 -0.14 11.65
N CYS A 569 -21.04 -0.85 11.47
CA CYS A 569 -22.38 -0.27 11.61
C CYS A 569 -22.60 0.39 12.99
N ARG A 570 -22.15 -0.24 14.08
CA ARG A 570 -22.23 0.35 15.44
C ARG A 570 -21.39 1.62 15.56
N VAL A 571 -20.21 1.65 14.93
CA VAL A 571 -19.36 2.84 14.92
C VAL A 571 -20.00 3.97 14.11
N LEU A 572 -20.69 3.65 13.01
CA LEU A 572 -21.44 4.63 12.22
C LEU A 572 -22.64 5.19 13.00
N ASP A 573 -23.34 4.37 13.80
CA ASP A 573 -24.39 4.85 14.70
C ASP A 573 -23.86 5.77 15.82
N GLY A 574 -22.57 5.61 16.18
CA GLY A 574 -21.92 6.35 17.27
C GLY A 574 -22.26 5.83 18.68
N GLU A 575 -23.17 4.87 18.81
CA GLU A 575 -23.58 4.27 20.09
C GLU A 575 -24.00 2.80 19.94
N ASN A 576 -23.81 2.00 20.99
CA ASN A 576 -24.28 0.61 21.02
C ASN A 576 -25.70 0.54 21.61
N LYS A 577 -26.69 0.31 20.75
CA LYS A 577 -28.12 0.19 21.13
C LYS A 577 -28.50 -1.19 21.71
N GLY A 578 -27.53 -2.11 21.84
CA GLY A 578 -27.77 -3.47 22.32
C GLY A 578 -28.25 -4.45 21.24
N ASP A 579 -28.28 -4.02 19.99
CA ASP A 579 -28.64 -4.86 18.83
C ASP A 579 -27.62 -6.01 18.66
N SER A 580 -28.13 -7.22 18.41
CA SER A 580 -27.30 -8.35 17.98
C SER A 580 -26.69 -8.08 16.60
N ASP A 581 -25.58 -8.76 16.28
CA ASP A 581 -24.91 -8.61 14.96
C ASP A 581 -25.87 -8.79 13.79
N ARG A 582 -26.84 -9.71 13.92
CA ARG A 582 -27.85 -9.96 12.90
C ARG A 582 -28.85 -8.81 12.77
N GLU A 583 -29.28 -8.23 13.88
CA GLU A 583 -30.30 -7.16 13.89
C GLU A 583 -29.75 -5.87 13.27
N ILE A 584 -28.51 -5.50 13.60
CA ILE A 584 -27.90 -4.29 13.05
C ILE A 584 -27.62 -4.42 11.55
N LEU A 585 -27.13 -5.57 11.10
CA LEU A 585 -26.89 -5.82 9.68
C LEU A 585 -28.20 -5.82 8.87
N GLU A 586 -29.28 -6.42 9.39
CA GLU A 586 -30.60 -6.36 8.76
C GLU A 586 -31.17 -4.95 8.72
N ARG A 587 -30.87 -4.09 9.71
CA ARG A 587 -31.28 -2.69 9.71
C ARG A 587 -30.56 -1.91 8.61
N TYR A 588 -29.23 -1.98 8.57
CA TYR A 588 -28.43 -1.30 7.54
C TYR A 588 -28.75 -1.80 6.13
N LYS A 589 -29.08 -3.09 5.97
CA LYS A 589 -29.57 -3.64 4.70
C LYS A 589 -30.92 -3.07 4.28
N LYS A 590 -31.84 -2.83 5.23
CA LYS A 590 -33.14 -2.19 4.96
C LYS A 590 -33.02 -0.70 4.67
N GLU A 591 -32.04 -0.05 5.28
CA GLU A 591 -31.65 1.34 5.00
C GLU A 591 -30.91 1.50 3.66
N GLN A 592 -30.71 0.39 2.93
CA GLN A 592 -30.01 0.35 1.63
C GLN A 592 -28.59 0.93 1.70
N VAL A 593 -27.90 0.75 2.82
CA VAL A 593 -26.51 1.18 2.97
C VAL A 593 -25.60 0.20 2.22
N THR A 594 -25.45 0.42 0.91
CA THR A 594 -24.57 -0.36 0.01
C THR A 594 -23.10 0.05 0.14
N GLU A 595 -22.83 1.18 0.78
CA GLU A 595 -21.51 1.79 0.85
C GLU A 595 -20.50 0.96 1.66
N ILE A 596 -20.96 0.26 2.69
CA ILE A 596 -20.11 -0.64 3.49
C ILE A 596 -19.73 -1.89 2.69
N GLU A 597 -20.67 -2.41 1.87
CA GLU A 597 -20.41 -3.52 0.95
C GLU A 597 -19.48 -3.08 -0.20
N PHE A 598 -19.63 -1.86 -0.70
CA PHE A 598 -18.71 -1.28 -1.68
C PHE A 598 -17.27 -1.15 -1.17
N LEU A 599 -17.09 -0.61 0.04
CA LEU A 599 -15.78 -0.43 0.63
C LEU A 599 -15.09 -1.77 0.87
N SER A 600 -15.83 -2.82 1.26
CA SER A 600 -15.30 -4.17 1.48
C SER A 600 -14.71 -4.81 0.23
N HIS A 601 -15.06 -4.30 -0.94
CA HIS A 601 -14.58 -4.78 -2.23
C HIS A 601 -13.42 -3.96 -2.80
N SER A 602 -13.27 -2.70 -2.38
CA SER A 602 -12.25 -1.77 -2.91
C SER A 602 -11.04 -1.58 -1.98
N TYR A 603 -11.25 -1.45 -0.66
CA TYR A 603 -10.21 -1.07 0.31
C TYR A 603 -9.84 -2.19 1.30
N PHE A 604 -10.75 -3.17 1.44
CA PHE A 604 -10.62 -4.26 2.39
C PHE A 604 -10.60 -5.61 1.68
N GLY A 605 -10.01 -6.61 2.31
CA GLY A 605 -10.41 -7.99 2.04
C GLY A 605 -11.56 -8.35 2.97
N GLU A 606 -12.51 -9.14 2.48
CA GLU A 606 -13.66 -9.60 3.23
C GLU A 606 -13.64 -11.12 3.39
N GLU A 607 -13.83 -11.61 4.63
CA GLU A 607 -14.11 -13.02 4.91
C GLU A 607 -15.07 -13.14 6.09
N ASN A 608 -16.14 -13.93 5.95
CA ASN A 608 -17.09 -14.24 7.04
C ASN A 608 -17.68 -13.01 7.77
N ASN A 609 -18.02 -11.92 7.04
CA ASN A 609 -18.45 -10.62 7.59
C ASN A 609 -17.38 -9.86 8.39
N GLU A 610 -16.11 -10.23 8.24
CA GLU A 610 -14.96 -9.53 8.78
C GLU A 610 -14.16 -8.88 7.65
N LEU A 611 -13.73 -7.63 7.88
CA LEU A 611 -12.95 -6.81 6.97
C LEU A 611 -11.54 -6.65 7.51
N HIS A 612 -10.55 -6.61 6.62
CA HIS A 612 -9.17 -6.26 6.94
C HIS A 612 -8.64 -5.28 5.89
N PHE A 613 -7.89 -4.26 6.32
CA PHE A 613 -7.26 -3.33 5.38
C PHE A 613 -6.28 -4.08 4.48
N GLN A 614 -6.43 -3.99 3.16
CA GLN A 614 -5.47 -4.60 2.23
C GLN A 614 -4.08 -3.97 2.39
N HIS A 615 -4.00 -2.70 2.80
CA HIS A 615 -2.76 -1.98 3.10
C HIS A 615 -2.84 -1.21 4.41
N GLN A 616 -1.91 -1.49 5.33
CA GLN A 616 -1.84 -0.79 6.63
C GLN A 616 -1.66 0.72 6.46
N SER A 617 -0.85 1.17 5.49
CA SER A 617 -0.61 2.60 5.29
C SER A 617 -1.86 3.39 4.91
N PHE A 618 -2.89 2.76 4.33
CA PHE A 618 -4.19 3.40 4.13
C PHE A 618 -4.95 3.57 5.44
N ALA A 619 -4.94 2.55 6.31
CA ALA A 619 -5.49 2.69 7.66
C ALA A 619 -4.79 3.83 8.43
N GLU A 620 -3.47 3.92 8.31
CA GLU A 620 -2.66 4.91 9.01
C GLU A 620 -2.97 6.34 8.55
N ILE A 621 -2.99 6.63 7.25
CA ILE A 621 -3.32 7.97 6.75
C ILE A 621 -4.80 8.34 6.96
N LEU A 622 -5.74 7.40 6.83
CA LEU A 622 -7.16 7.64 7.13
C LEU A 622 -7.36 7.92 8.62
N LEU A 623 -6.59 7.27 9.50
CA LEU A 623 -6.58 7.56 10.93
C LEU A 623 -5.97 8.94 11.22
N SER A 624 -4.93 9.35 10.50
CA SER A 624 -4.39 10.70 10.58
C SER A 624 -5.40 11.77 10.16
N GLU A 625 -6.16 11.53 9.09
CA GLU A 625 -7.28 12.38 8.68
C GLU A 625 -8.38 12.42 9.74
N TYR A 626 -8.74 11.28 10.32
CA TYR A 626 -9.71 11.20 11.41
C TYR A 626 -9.27 12.07 12.60
N TYR A 627 -8.02 11.99 13.04
CA TYR A 627 -7.52 12.84 14.13
C TYR A 627 -7.64 14.32 13.79
N LEU A 628 -7.22 14.72 12.59
CA LEU A 628 -7.35 16.12 12.15
C LEU A 628 -8.81 16.57 12.12
N LYS A 629 -9.71 15.70 11.65
CA LYS A 629 -11.16 15.93 11.60
C LYS A 629 -11.74 16.19 13.00
N VAL A 630 -11.33 15.42 14.02
CA VAL A 630 -11.74 15.64 15.41
C VAL A 630 -11.34 17.03 15.89
N PHE A 631 -10.08 17.44 15.68
CA PHE A 631 -9.61 18.77 16.09
C PHE A 631 -10.37 19.89 15.38
N ILE A 632 -10.61 19.78 14.07
CA ILE A 632 -11.33 20.80 13.30
C ILE A 632 -12.78 20.92 13.77
N LYS A 633 -13.52 19.80 13.87
CA LYS A 633 -14.93 19.78 14.30
C LYS A 633 -15.11 20.50 15.63
N TYR A 634 -14.46 19.99 16.68
CA TYR A 634 -14.72 20.48 18.04
C TYR A 634 -14.14 21.87 18.30
N ALA A 635 -13.24 22.37 17.44
CA ALA A 635 -12.74 23.74 17.51
C ALA A 635 -13.70 24.75 16.85
N ILE A 636 -14.39 24.33 15.78
CA ILE A 636 -15.20 25.23 14.94
C ILE A 636 -16.68 25.20 15.33
N ASP A 637 -17.16 24.09 15.87
CA ASP A 637 -18.53 23.94 16.36
C ASP A 637 -18.93 25.06 17.34
N LYS A 638 -20.23 25.36 17.36
CA LYS A 638 -20.80 26.50 18.14
C LYS A 638 -20.47 26.42 19.64
N LYS A 639 -20.24 25.22 20.18
CA LYS A 639 -19.82 24.97 21.56
C LYS A 639 -18.73 23.89 21.57
N PRO A 640 -17.45 24.26 21.78
CA PRO A 640 -16.38 23.30 21.94
C PRO A 640 -16.68 22.35 23.10
N ASN A 641 -16.75 21.05 22.82
CA ASN A 641 -16.91 20.02 23.85
C ASN A 641 -15.57 19.28 24.01
N ILE A 642 -14.76 19.76 24.95
CA ILE A 642 -13.41 19.22 25.19
C ILE A 642 -13.47 17.74 25.54
N ASP A 643 -14.38 17.31 26.42
CA ASP A 643 -14.43 15.91 26.88
C ASP A 643 -14.86 14.94 25.77
N GLU A 644 -15.75 15.37 24.87
CA GLU A 644 -16.14 14.59 23.71
C GLU A 644 -15.02 14.50 22.69
N ALA A 645 -14.32 15.61 22.41
CA ALA A 645 -13.13 15.61 21.54
C ALA A 645 -12.08 14.62 22.07
N ARG A 646 -11.78 14.68 23.36
CA ARG A 646 -10.83 13.78 24.02
C ARG A 646 -11.26 12.31 23.95
N SER A 647 -12.55 12.04 24.13
CA SER A 647 -13.10 10.68 24.00
C SER A 647 -12.97 10.11 22.59
N LYS A 648 -13.02 10.96 21.55
CA LYS A 648 -12.81 10.54 20.16
C LYS A 648 -11.32 10.36 19.79
N LEU A 649 -10.40 11.02 20.49
CA LEU A 649 -8.95 10.88 20.26
C LEU A 649 -8.35 9.62 20.89
N ILE A 650 -8.96 9.08 21.94
CA ILE A 650 -8.43 7.92 22.68
C ILE A 650 -8.90 6.61 22.04
N LEU A 651 -8.19 6.22 20.99
CA LEU A 651 -8.45 4.98 20.25
C LEU A 651 -7.40 3.88 20.53
N GLY A 652 -6.19 4.27 20.94
CA GLY A 652 -5.06 3.38 21.20
C GLY A 652 -3.73 4.09 20.92
N GLU A 653 -2.60 3.40 21.02
CA GLU A 653 -1.30 3.96 20.63
C GLU A 653 -1.11 3.96 19.10
N PRO A 654 -1.11 5.12 18.42
CA PRO A 654 -0.94 5.18 16.97
C PRO A 654 0.47 4.77 16.53
N THR A 655 0.60 4.28 15.30
CA THR A 655 1.92 3.94 14.73
C THR A 655 2.74 5.19 14.44
N GLU A 656 4.08 5.06 14.42
CA GLU A 656 4.96 6.17 14.00
C GLU A 656 4.59 6.71 12.62
N GLN A 657 4.18 5.85 11.69
CA GLN A 657 3.77 6.25 10.34
C GLN A 657 2.45 7.04 10.35
N THR A 658 1.48 6.67 11.20
CA THR A 658 0.25 7.45 11.41
C THR A 658 0.58 8.85 11.91
N ILE A 659 1.50 8.95 12.88
CA ILE A 659 1.90 10.25 13.41
C ILE A 659 2.65 11.07 12.37
N GLU A 660 3.53 10.47 11.58
CA GLU A 660 4.22 11.19 10.50
C GLU A 660 3.23 11.77 9.48
N PHE A 661 2.25 10.98 9.02
CA PHE A 661 1.18 11.49 8.17
C PHE A 661 0.37 12.60 8.85
N PHE A 662 0.10 12.47 10.16
CA PHE A 662 -0.61 13.49 10.91
C PHE A 662 0.19 14.81 11.02
N LYS A 663 1.50 14.74 11.25
CA LYS A 663 2.40 15.92 11.24
C LYS A 663 2.39 16.60 9.86
N GLU A 664 2.53 15.82 8.78
CA GLU A 664 2.50 16.34 7.42
C GLU A 664 1.13 16.98 7.07
N LEU A 665 0.02 16.38 7.52
CA LEU A 665 -1.33 16.95 7.36
C LEU A 665 -1.53 18.27 8.12
N LEU A 666 -0.99 18.40 9.34
CA LEU A 666 -1.05 19.64 10.11
C LEU A 666 -0.27 20.77 9.44
N LEU A 667 0.92 20.46 8.92
CA LEU A 667 1.71 21.43 8.15
C LEU A 667 1.02 21.80 6.83
N LEU A 668 0.37 20.85 6.17
CA LEU A 668 -0.45 21.10 4.98
C LEU A 668 -1.63 22.01 5.29
N LEU A 669 -2.34 21.77 6.41
CA LEU A 669 -3.41 22.64 6.89
C LEU A 669 -2.88 24.05 7.16
N LYS A 670 -1.79 24.19 7.93
CA LYS A 670 -1.15 25.49 8.21
C LYS A 670 -0.80 26.22 6.91
N GLY A 671 -0.21 25.53 5.94
CA GLY A 671 0.15 26.08 4.63
C GLY A 671 -1.03 26.40 3.71
N SER A 672 -2.24 25.90 4.00
CA SER A 672 -3.47 26.25 3.27
C SER A 672 -4.12 27.55 3.77
N VAL A 673 -3.77 27.96 5.00
CA VAL A 673 -4.21 29.20 5.65
C VAL A 673 -3.32 30.34 5.16
N SER A 674 -3.75 30.98 4.07
CA SER A 674 -3.08 32.17 3.51
C SER A 674 -4.12 33.14 2.99
N SER A 675 -3.88 34.43 3.24
CA SER A 675 -4.64 35.52 2.61
C SER A 675 -4.28 35.72 1.13
N GLU A 676 -3.09 35.27 0.71
CA GLU A 676 -2.65 35.31 -0.69
C GLU A 676 -3.08 34.02 -1.41
N GLN A 677 -3.89 34.17 -2.45
CA GLN A 677 -4.35 33.06 -3.30
C GLN A 677 -3.32 32.77 -4.40
N THR A 678 -2.18 32.19 -4.02
CA THR A 678 -1.21 31.66 -4.99
C THR A 678 -1.65 30.28 -5.48
N ASP A 679 -1.17 29.86 -6.66
CA ASP A 679 -1.46 28.52 -7.19
C ASP A 679 -1.02 27.41 -6.22
N GLU A 680 0.10 27.62 -5.51
CA GLU A 680 0.59 26.71 -4.48
C GLU A 680 -0.41 26.53 -3.31
N VAL A 681 -1.03 27.64 -2.85
CA VAL A 681 -2.05 27.60 -1.80
C VAL A 681 -3.31 26.88 -2.29
N LEU A 682 -3.73 27.13 -3.52
CA LEU A 682 -4.90 26.47 -4.12
C LEU A 682 -4.70 24.96 -4.28
N GLU A 683 -3.51 24.50 -4.68
CA GLU A 683 -3.22 23.06 -4.76
C GLU A 683 -3.21 22.39 -3.37
N LYS A 684 -2.69 23.06 -2.33
CA LYS A 684 -2.79 22.55 -0.94
C LYS A 684 -4.25 22.41 -0.49
N ARG A 685 -5.09 23.40 -0.78
CA ARG A 685 -6.54 23.37 -0.47
C ARG A 685 -7.25 22.26 -1.22
N LYS A 686 -6.92 22.06 -2.50
CA LYS A 686 -7.47 20.99 -3.34
C LYS A 686 -7.14 19.59 -2.81
N LEU A 687 -5.96 19.38 -2.24
CA LEU A 687 -5.61 18.12 -1.59
C LEU A 687 -6.42 17.86 -0.31
N LEU A 688 -6.64 18.90 0.49
CA LEU A 688 -7.43 18.85 1.73
C LEU A 688 -8.95 18.88 1.50
N TYR A 689 -9.39 19.26 0.31
CA TYR A 689 -10.80 19.47 0.00
C TYR A 689 -11.69 18.26 0.36
N PRO A 690 -11.37 17.01 -0.03
CA PRO A 690 -12.21 15.87 0.33
C PRO A 690 -12.34 15.67 1.84
N LEU A 691 -11.26 15.88 2.61
CA LEU A 691 -11.31 15.86 4.07
C LEU A 691 -12.22 16.96 4.62
N MET A 692 -12.13 18.18 4.10
CA MET A 692 -12.97 19.29 4.54
C MET A 692 -14.45 19.10 4.18
N ALA A 693 -14.73 18.60 2.98
CA ALA A 693 -16.08 18.26 2.54
C ALA A 693 -16.70 17.16 3.42
N THR A 694 -15.90 16.21 3.91
CA THR A 694 -16.38 15.22 4.89
C THR A 694 -16.79 15.80 6.23
N LEU A 695 -16.40 17.03 6.60
CA LEU A 695 -16.93 17.71 7.79
C LEU A 695 -18.28 18.37 7.52
N ALA A 696 -18.59 18.66 6.25
CA ALA A 696 -19.84 19.29 5.82
C ALA A 696 -20.98 18.30 5.52
N SER A 697 -20.70 16.99 5.41
CA SER A 697 -21.73 15.96 5.19
C SER A 697 -22.13 15.29 6.49
N ASP A 698 -23.43 15.18 6.77
CA ASP A 698 -23.99 14.57 7.99
C ASP A 698 -24.10 13.04 7.91
N ARG A 699 -24.29 12.51 6.71
CA ARG A 699 -24.50 11.08 6.48
C ARG A 699 -23.25 10.26 6.83
N HIS A 700 -23.46 9.22 7.63
CA HIS A 700 -22.42 8.32 8.14
C HIS A 700 -21.27 9.04 8.86
N ASN A 701 -21.53 10.24 9.40
CA ASN A 701 -20.48 11.10 9.94
C ASN A 701 -20.76 11.55 11.37
N ASN A 702 -20.22 10.80 12.34
CA ASN A 702 -20.24 11.21 13.74
C ASN A 702 -19.36 12.43 14.05
N LEU A 703 -18.65 12.94 13.04
CA LEU A 703 -17.84 14.14 13.12
C LEU A 703 -18.37 15.30 12.25
N TYR A 704 -19.67 15.32 11.92
CA TYR A 704 -20.30 16.43 11.19
C TYR A 704 -20.14 17.77 11.92
N CYS A 705 -19.85 18.82 11.16
CA CYS A 705 -19.67 20.19 11.64
C CYS A 705 -20.65 21.13 10.92
N GLU A 706 -21.76 21.45 11.60
CA GLU A 706 -22.84 22.31 11.10
C GLU A 706 -22.31 23.66 10.57
N ARG A 707 -21.25 24.19 11.18
CA ARG A 707 -20.71 25.49 10.80
C ARG A 707 -19.90 25.45 9.49
N ILE A 708 -19.19 24.36 9.22
CA ILE A 708 -18.47 24.19 7.95
C ILE A 708 -19.47 23.96 6.83
N ASP A 709 -20.51 23.18 7.10
CA ASP A 709 -21.60 22.94 6.16
C ASP A 709 -22.30 24.25 5.77
N THR A 710 -22.92 24.91 6.74
CA THR A 710 -23.79 26.08 6.50
C THR A 710 -23.07 27.36 6.08
N LYS A 711 -21.75 27.50 6.32
CA LYS A 711 -21.00 28.74 6.03
C LYS A 711 -19.97 28.62 4.92
N TRP A 712 -19.73 27.41 4.41
CA TRP A 712 -18.72 27.20 3.39
C TRP A 712 -19.27 26.28 2.30
N PHE A 713 -19.77 25.12 2.69
CA PHE A 713 -20.18 24.10 1.71
C PHE A 713 -21.51 24.44 1.03
N GLU A 714 -22.54 24.82 1.78
CA GLU A 714 -23.86 25.19 1.24
C GLU A 714 -23.90 26.59 0.58
N GLU A 715 -22.90 27.45 0.81
CA GLU A 715 -22.87 28.80 0.23
C GLU A 715 -22.57 28.79 -1.28
N VAL A 716 -22.00 27.69 -1.80
CA VAL A 716 -21.62 27.53 -3.19
C VAL A 716 -22.48 26.44 -3.85
N GLU A 717 -23.03 26.72 -5.03
CA GLU A 717 -23.76 25.70 -5.80
C GLU A 717 -22.75 24.67 -6.34
N ILE A 718 -22.91 23.42 -5.90
CA ILE A 718 -22.04 22.29 -6.28
C ILE A 718 -22.75 21.49 -7.38
N ASP A 719 -22.10 21.37 -8.54
CA ASP A 719 -22.53 20.42 -9.56
C ASP A 719 -22.03 19.03 -9.19
N ASN A 720 -22.86 18.26 -8.48
CA ASN A 720 -22.55 16.89 -8.06
C ASN A 720 -22.20 15.96 -9.24
N ALA A 721 -22.64 16.28 -10.46
CA ALA A 721 -22.32 15.49 -11.66
C ALA A 721 -20.93 15.82 -12.25
N SER A 722 -20.32 16.93 -11.82
CA SER A 722 -19.01 17.36 -12.30
C SER A 722 -17.88 16.75 -11.47
N PRO A 723 -16.87 16.12 -12.11
CA PRO A 723 -15.72 15.56 -11.40
C PRO A 723 -14.70 16.63 -10.96
N THR A 724 -14.96 17.92 -11.17
CA THR A 724 -14.03 19.01 -10.84
C THR A 724 -14.52 19.81 -9.65
N ILE A 725 -13.65 19.97 -8.65
CA ILE A 725 -13.92 20.78 -7.45
C ILE A 725 -14.23 22.23 -7.87
N ASN A 726 -15.33 22.79 -7.35
CA ASN A 726 -15.68 24.17 -7.61
C ASN A 726 -14.56 25.09 -7.07
N ARG A 727 -14.01 25.93 -7.95
CA ARG A 727 -12.89 26.83 -7.63
C ARG A 727 -13.25 27.83 -6.52
N GLU A 728 -14.52 28.24 -6.41
CA GLU A 728 -14.97 29.16 -5.37
C GLU A 728 -14.79 28.58 -3.96
N LEU A 729 -15.04 27.28 -3.78
CA LEU A 729 -14.80 26.58 -2.49
C LEU A 729 -13.32 26.52 -2.10
N LEU A 730 -12.41 26.59 -3.09
CA LEU A 730 -10.97 26.63 -2.84
C LEU A 730 -10.49 28.05 -2.58
N GLU A 731 -11.10 29.06 -3.21
CA GLU A 731 -10.76 30.46 -3.04
C GLU A 731 -11.29 31.01 -1.69
N ASP A 732 -12.55 30.71 -1.37
CA ASP A 732 -13.18 30.95 -0.07
C ASP A 732 -13.05 29.73 0.84
N TRP A 733 -11.86 29.57 1.42
CA TRP A 733 -11.51 28.37 2.17
C TRP A 733 -12.10 28.37 3.58
N ALA A 734 -12.66 27.24 4.02
CA ALA A 734 -13.30 27.07 5.32
C ALA A 734 -12.41 27.40 6.55
N ILE A 735 -11.09 27.27 6.40
CA ILE A 735 -10.12 27.44 7.50
C ILE A 735 -9.26 28.67 7.24
N GLY A 736 -9.59 29.78 7.92
CA GLY A 736 -8.74 30.96 8.01
C GLY A 736 -7.86 30.97 9.26
N GLU A 737 -7.10 32.06 9.45
CA GLU A 737 -6.24 32.24 10.64
C GLU A 737 -7.03 32.15 11.95
N LYS A 738 -8.27 32.66 11.97
CA LYS A 738 -9.15 32.62 13.14
C LYS A 738 -9.59 31.20 13.49
N GLU A 739 -9.85 30.37 12.49
CA GLU A 739 -10.23 28.97 12.67
C GLU A 739 -9.02 28.14 13.09
N LEU A 740 -7.84 28.42 12.53
CA LEU A 740 -6.59 27.79 12.94
C LEU A 740 -6.28 28.07 14.42
N GLU A 741 -6.45 29.32 14.87
CA GLU A 741 -6.27 29.69 16.28
C GLU A 741 -7.25 28.95 17.20
N LYS A 742 -8.49 28.72 16.78
CA LYS A 742 -9.44 27.91 17.58
C LYS A 742 -8.97 26.46 17.73
N ILE A 743 -8.36 25.89 16.70
CA ILE A 743 -7.79 24.52 16.75
C ILE A 743 -6.65 24.48 17.76
N ILE A 744 -5.77 25.49 17.75
CA ILE A 744 -4.69 25.65 18.73
C ILE A 744 -5.25 25.76 20.15
N ILE A 745 -6.31 26.57 20.35
CA ILE A 745 -6.99 26.72 21.65
C ILE A 745 -7.62 25.41 22.12
N LEU A 746 -8.30 24.65 21.24
CA LEU A 746 -8.85 23.35 21.63
C LEU A 746 -7.74 22.39 22.10
N ALA A 747 -6.63 22.31 21.35
CA ALA A 747 -5.49 21.47 21.72
C ALA A 747 -4.88 21.90 23.06
N LYS A 748 -4.77 23.22 23.29
CA LYS A 748 -4.39 23.79 24.59
C LYS A 748 -5.29 23.27 25.72
N ASP A 749 -6.59 23.39 25.55
CA ASP A 749 -7.57 23.06 26.57
C ASP A 749 -7.61 21.55 26.86
N ILE A 750 -7.29 20.71 25.87
CA ILE A 750 -7.08 19.27 26.06
C ILE A 750 -5.87 19.00 26.96
N ILE A 751 -4.73 19.67 26.71
CA ILE A 751 -3.51 19.53 27.54
C ILE A 751 -3.76 20.05 28.96
N ASP A 752 -4.42 21.21 29.08
CA ASP A 752 -4.79 21.86 30.35
C ASP A 752 -5.93 21.11 31.09
N SER A 753 -6.51 20.06 30.52
CA SER A 753 -7.55 19.26 31.20
C SER A 753 -6.99 18.49 32.40
N LYS A 754 -7.71 18.58 33.52
CA LYS A 754 -7.35 17.95 34.80
C LYS A 754 -7.70 16.48 34.91
N THR A 755 -8.49 15.95 33.98
CA THR A 755 -8.93 14.54 34.02
C THR A 755 -8.04 13.69 33.13
N THR A 756 -7.84 12.43 33.52
CA THR A 756 -7.19 11.40 32.70
C THR A 756 -8.26 10.42 32.24
N LEU A 757 -8.20 10.06 30.96
CA LEU A 757 -9.11 9.11 30.35
C LEU A 757 -8.35 7.81 30.09
N LEU A 758 -8.99 6.67 30.39
CA LEU A 758 -8.41 5.34 30.25
C LEU A 758 -9.26 4.51 29.30
N LEU A 759 -8.63 3.98 28.25
CA LEU A 759 -9.25 3.04 27.34
C LEU A 759 -9.17 1.63 27.91
N ALA A 760 -10.26 1.15 28.50
CA ALA A 760 -10.36 -0.21 29.02
C ALA A 760 -11.80 -0.73 29.03
N LYS A 761 -11.96 -2.04 28.83
CA LYS A 761 -13.23 -2.71 29.12
C LYS A 761 -13.39 -2.83 30.62
N THR A 762 -14.46 -2.23 31.14
CA THR A 762 -14.73 -2.21 32.57
C THR A 762 -16.15 -2.65 32.87
N SER A 763 -16.36 -3.11 34.10
CA SER A 763 -17.68 -3.30 34.68
C SER A 763 -17.70 -2.62 36.04
N THR A 764 -18.81 -2.00 36.40
CA THR A 764 -18.93 -1.38 37.72
C THR A 764 -19.53 -2.36 38.73
N ARG A 765 -19.14 -2.21 39.99
CA ARG A 765 -19.71 -2.93 41.13
C ARG A 765 -19.93 -1.96 42.27
N THR A 766 -20.94 -2.25 43.07
CA THR A 766 -21.24 -1.46 44.27
C THR A 766 -20.47 -2.04 45.46
N ALA A 767 -19.67 -1.20 46.12
CA ALA A 767 -19.12 -1.52 47.44
C ALA A 767 -20.12 -1.15 48.55
N LEU A 768 -20.79 -0.01 48.40
CA LEU A 768 -21.70 0.53 49.40
C LEU A 768 -23.07 0.85 48.81
N PHE A 769 -23.18 1.76 47.83
CA PHE A 769 -24.47 2.14 47.23
C PHE A 769 -24.41 2.72 45.81
N ASP A 770 -23.25 3.02 45.24
CA ASP A 770 -23.15 3.78 43.98
C ASP A 770 -22.04 3.32 43.03
N ASN A 771 -22.06 2.03 42.65
CA ASN A 771 -21.19 1.50 41.59
C ASN A 771 -19.72 1.96 41.68
N GLU A 772 -19.21 2.10 42.91
CA GLU A 772 -17.98 2.84 43.23
C GLU A 772 -16.72 2.07 42.81
N LEU A 773 -16.87 0.78 42.53
CA LEU A 773 -15.78 -0.10 42.15
C LEU A 773 -15.79 -0.30 40.63
N THR A 774 -14.72 0.13 39.97
CA THR A 774 -14.47 -0.20 38.57
C THR A 774 -13.63 -1.48 38.49
N VAL A 775 -14.17 -2.52 37.86
CA VAL A 775 -13.48 -3.78 37.60
C VAL A 775 -12.98 -3.77 36.16
N PHE A 776 -11.66 -3.76 35.98
CA PHE A 776 -11.00 -3.86 34.68
C PHE A 776 -11.02 -5.32 34.19
N GLN A 777 -11.40 -5.53 32.93
CA GLN A 777 -11.49 -6.85 32.31
C GLN A 777 -10.27 -7.09 31.42
N ASN A 778 -9.57 -8.22 31.64
CA ASN A 778 -8.50 -8.74 30.78
C ASN A 778 -7.34 -7.77 30.46
N ALA A 779 -7.13 -6.72 31.26
CA ALA A 779 -6.02 -5.78 31.13
C ALA A 779 -5.51 -5.35 32.51
N GLN A 780 -4.19 -5.22 32.69
CA GLN A 780 -3.68 -4.44 33.82
C GLN A 780 -3.85 -2.96 33.51
N VAL A 781 -4.13 -2.15 34.53
CA VAL A 781 -4.26 -0.69 34.36
C VAL A 781 -2.97 -0.06 33.80
N SER A 782 -1.83 -0.70 34.06
CA SER A 782 -0.53 -0.31 33.52
C SER A 782 -0.38 -0.51 32.01
N ASP A 783 -1.19 -1.37 31.40
CA ASP A 783 -1.04 -1.78 29.99
C ASP A 783 -1.77 -0.83 29.03
N SER A 784 -2.63 0.06 29.55
CA SER A 784 -3.36 1.04 28.75
C SER A 784 -2.50 2.28 28.50
N PRO A 785 -2.28 2.70 27.24
CA PRO A 785 -1.57 3.93 26.93
C PRO A 785 -2.34 5.13 27.51
N THR A 786 -1.70 5.88 28.40
CA THR A 786 -2.32 6.99 29.13
C THR A 786 -2.20 8.30 28.35
N ASP A 787 -3.28 9.10 28.39
CA ASP A 787 -3.32 10.49 27.89
C ASP A 787 -3.02 10.64 26.38
N MET A 788 -3.37 9.67 25.54
CA MET A 788 -3.15 9.75 24.08
C MET A 788 -3.76 11.00 23.42
N ASP A 789 -4.92 11.44 23.92
CA ASP A 789 -5.54 12.72 23.58
C ASP A 789 -4.59 13.90 23.80
N LYS A 790 -3.91 13.95 24.96
CA LYS A 790 -2.98 15.03 25.30
C LYS A 790 -1.69 14.93 24.49
N TRP A 791 -1.20 13.73 24.22
CA TRP A 791 -0.02 13.54 23.37
C TRP A 791 -0.27 13.99 21.93
N LEU A 792 -1.43 13.66 21.36
CA LEU A 792 -1.86 14.15 20.05
C LEU A 792 -2.03 15.68 20.07
N ALA A 793 -2.67 16.24 21.10
CA ALA A 793 -2.82 17.68 21.26
C ALA A 793 -1.47 18.41 21.36
N LEU A 794 -0.47 17.82 22.04
CA LEU A 794 0.89 18.36 22.11
C LEU A 794 1.53 18.49 20.72
N VAL A 795 1.33 17.49 19.85
CA VAL A 795 1.80 17.54 18.46
C VAL A 795 1.10 18.64 17.68
N VAL A 796 -0.23 18.71 17.76
CA VAL A 796 -1.05 19.73 17.07
C VAL A 796 -0.59 21.12 17.44
N VAL A 797 -0.49 21.39 18.73
CA VAL A 797 -0.27 22.75 19.22
C VAL A 797 1.13 23.25 18.87
N ASN A 798 2.15 22.39 18.99
CA ASN A 798 3.53 22.78 18.65
C ASN A 798 3.70 22.96 17.14
N LEU A 799 3.10 22.11 16.29
CA LEU A 799 3.25 22.24 14.83
C LEU A 799 2.48 23.41 14.23
N LEU A 800 1.27 23.69 14.74
CA LEU A 800 0.46 24.79 14.21
C LEU A 800 0.92 26.15 14.73
N HIS A 801 1.44 26.22 15.96
CA HIS A 801 1.86 27.48 16.59
C HIS A 801 3.33 27.83 16.37
N ASP A 802 4.26 26.89 16.60
CA ASP A 802 5.68 27.25 16.70
C ASP A 802 6.28 27.47 15.31
N ASP A 803 6.54 28.73 14.96
CA ASP A 803 7.32 29.09 13.78
C ASP A 803 8.83 29.19 14.14
N VAL A 804 9.68 28.73 13.22
CA VAL A 804 11.15 28.76 13.36
C VAL A 804 11.66 30.18 13.05
N PRO A 805 12.65 30.77 13.75
CA PRO A 805 12.82 31.04 15.17
C PRO A 805 13.14 32.55 15.37
N GLU A 806 12.48 33.47 14.66
CA GLU A 806 12.81 34.91 14.78
C GLU A 806 12.41 35.48 16.14
N GLU A 807 11.28 35.03 16.71
CA GLU A 807 10.75 35.57 17.97
C GLU A 807 10.89 34.63 19.19
N ARG A 808 11.26 33.35 18.98
CA ARG A 808 11.40 32.33 20.05
C ARG A 808 10.18 32.21 20.98
N ASP A 809 8.98 32.43 20.46
CA ASP A 809 7.72 32.29 21.18
C ASP A 809 7.17 30.86 21.03
N PHE A 810 7.50 30.00 21.99
CA PHE A 810 7.07 28.60 22.00
C PHE A 810 5.72 28.45 22.70
N PHE A 811 4.85 27.61 22.13
CA PHE A 811 3.49 27.42 22.61
C PHE A 811 3.43 26.99 24.08
N ASN A 812 4.31 26.07 24.52
CA ASN A 812 4.25 25.51 25.87
C ASN A 812 4.41 26.57 26.97
N GLY A 813 4.91 27.77 26.64
CA GLY A 813 4.97 28.92 27.56
C GLY A 813 3.60 29.54 27.86
N ARG A 814 2.58 29.23 27.06
CA ARG A 814 1.20 29.73 27.11
C ARG A 814 0.23 28.81 27.86
N LEU A 815 0.67 27.61 28.26
CA LEU A 815 -0.15 26.67 29.04
C LEU A 815 -0.54 27.26 30.40
N GLU A 816 -1.78 27.01 30.82
CA GLU A 816 -2.24 27.42 32.16
C GLU A 816 -1.67 26.50 33.23
N PHE A 817 -1.59 25.20 32.94
CA PHE A 817 -1.13 24.15 33.85
C PHE A 817 0.07 23.37 33.26
N PRO A 818 1.27 23.98 33.16
CA PRO A 818 2.46 23.33 32.58
C PRO A 818 2.90 22.05 33.32
N GLU A 819 2.46 21.84 34.57
CA GLU A 819 2.60 20.58 35.31
C GLU A 819 2.01 19.38 34.56
N HIS A 820 0.96 19.57 33.75
CA HIS A 820 0.33 18.48 33.03
C HIS A 820 1.26 17.81 32.02
N LEU A 821 2.21 18.56 31.44
CA LEU A 821 3.26 17.99 30.59
C LEU A 821 4.16 17.01 31.36
N PHE A 822 4.44 17.30 32.63
CA PHE A 822 5.23 16.42 33.48
C PHE A 822 4.41 15.24 34.00
N GLU A 823 3.11 15.40 34.25
CA GLU A 823 2.21 14.27 34.54
C GLU A 823 2.13 13.30 33.34
N MET A 824 2.07 13.81 32.11
CA MET A 824 2.14 12.98 30.90
C MET A 824 3.44 12.16 30.83
N ILE A 825 4.59 12.81 31.08
CA ILE A 825 5.89 12.12 31.17
C ILE A 825 5.86 11.03 32.26
N ARG A 826 5.26 11.33 33.41
CA ARG A 826 5.15 10.38 34.53
C ARG A 826 4.29 9.17 34.15
N GLY A 827 3.10 9.39 33.59
CA GLY A 827 2.19 8.34 33.14
C GLY A 827 2.85 7.42 32.12
N TRP A 828 3.53 8.01 31.13
CA TRP A 828 4.24 7.25 30.11
C TRP A 828 5.43 6.45 30.65
N ASN A 829 6.16 6.98 31.64
CA ASN A 829 7.22 6.25 32.33
C ASN A 829 6.68 5.00 33.06
N TYR A 830 5.51 5.10 33.69
CA TYR A 830 4.92 3.97 34.39
C TYR A 830 4.37 2.88 33.46
N CYS A 831 3.87 3.26 32.28
CA CYS A 831 3.37 2.32 31.28
C CYS A 831 4.49 1.67 30.44
N SER A 832 5.47 2.48 29.99
CA SER A 832 6.44 2.06 28.96
C SER A 832 7.91 2.05 29.40
N PHE A 833 8.21 2.45 30.64
CA PHE A 833 9.58 2.69 31.13
C PHE A 833 10.37 3.70 30.30
N ASN A 834 9.69 4.59 29.58
CA ASN A 834 10.28 5.60 28.70
C ASN A 834 9.73 7.00 29.04
N SER A 835 10.41 8.04 28.57
CA SER A 835 10.07 9.44 28.88
C SER A 835 8.80 9.95 28.20
N ALA A 836 8.57 9.52 26.96
CA ALA A 836 7.45 9.91 26.11
C ALA A 836 7.39 8.99 24.88
N PRO A 837 6.27 8.95 24.13
CA PRO A 837 6.21 8.32 22.81
C PRO A 837 7.35 8.83 21.91
N ILE A 838 7.94 7.95 21.10
CA ILE A 838 9.15 8.27 20.30
C ILE A 838 8.94 9.52 19.44
N TRP A 839 7.76 9.68 18.86
CA TRP A 839 7.39 10.77 17.96
C TRP A 839 7.08 12.11 18.65
N SER A 840 7.03 12.16 19.99
CA SER A 840 6.62 13.34 20.76
C SER A 840 7.77 14.07 21.49
N LYS A 841 8.96 13.47 21.54
CA LYS A 841 10.06 13.88 22.43
C LYS A 841 10.58 15.30 22.18
N GLU A 842 10.37 15.83 20.98
CA GLU A 842 10.84 17.15 20.55
C GLU A 842 9.92 18.32 20.96
N PHE A 843 8.70 18.06 21.44
CA PHE A 843 7.65 19.06 21.65
C PHE A 843 7.57 19.62 23.10
N PHE A 844 8.66 19.56 23.85
CA PHE A 844 8.73 20.04 25.25
C PHE A 844 9.48 21.37 25.40
N LYS A 845 9.65 22.11 24.29
CA LYS A 845 10.40 23.37 24.26
C LYS A 845 9.60 24.50 24.88
N GLY A 846 10.31 25.45 25.50
CA GLY A 846 9.73 26.71 25.98
C GLY A 846 8.70 26.60 27.10
N ILE A 847 8.75 25.54 27.92
CA ILE A 847 7.86 25.40 29.08
C ILE A 847 8.12 26.54 30.07
N ASN A 848 7.07 27.20 30.55
CA ASN A 848 7.20 28.28 31.52
C ASN A 848 6.50 27.94 32.84
N MET A 849 7.26 27.42 33.81
CA MET A 849 6.72 27.06 35.11
C MET A 849 6.52 28.30 36.00
N LYS A 850 5.26 28.57 36.36
CA LYS A 850 4.86 29.67 37.27
C LYS A 850 4.48 29.18 38.68
N GLN A 851 4.64 27.88 38.92
CA GLN A 851 4.14 27.19 40.11
C GLN A 851 4.86 27.62 41.39
N LYS A 852 4.12 27.75 42.50
CA LYS A 852 4.70 28.05 43.82
C LYS A 852 5.12 26.78 44.58
N GLU A 853 4.48 25.65 44.30
CA GLU A 853 4.71 24.39 45.00
C GLU A 853 5.77 23.53 44.30
N ARG A 854 6.35 22.59 45.05
CA ARG A 854 7.32 21.64 44.51
C ARG A 854 6.63 20.47 43.83
N PHE A 855 7.03 20.20 42.60
CA PHE A 855 6.46 19.13 41.79
C PHE A 855 7.45 17.96 41.70
N ARG A 856 7.06 16.79 42.21
CA ARG A 856 7.96 15.64 42.38
C ARG A 856 7.97 14.74 41.14
N MET A 857 9.16 14.53 40.61
CA MET A 857 9.44 13.75 39.39
C MET A 857 10.68 12.87 39.56
N SER A 858 10.80 12.26 40.73
CA SER A 858 11.97 11.49 41.13
C SER A 858 11.98 10.09 40.51
N THR A 859 13.16 9.56 40.22
CA THR A 859 13.39 8.20 39.70
C THR A 859 12.72 7.89 38.35
N LEU A 860 12.55 8.92 37.50
CA LEU A 860 11.95 8.79 36.17
C LEU A 860 13.01 8.94 35.06
N SER A 861 12.68 8.50 33.85
CA SER A 861 13.47 8.74 32.63
C SER A 861 12.99 9.99 31.92
N PHE A 862 13.94 10.84 31.53
CA PHE A 862 13.76 12.06 30.72
C PHE A 862 14.53 11.97 29.40
N THR A 863 14.83 10.75 28.98
CA THR A 863 15.65 10.44 27.81
C THR A 863 15.13 11.11 26.54
N LYS A 864 16.01 11.83 25.82
CA LYS A 864 15.77 12.48 24.52
C LYS A 864 14.71 13.59 24.52
N LEU A 865 14.26 14.06 25.69
CA LEU A 865 13.33 15.18 25.76
C LEU A 865 14.05 16.48 25.44
N ASP A 866 13.39 17.35 24.68
CA ASP A 866 13.89 18.68 24.37
C ASP A 866 13.19 19.74 25.22
N PHE A 867 13.86 20.18 26.29
CA PHE A 867 13.40 21.26 27.17
C PHE A 867 13.93 22.62 26.75
N SER A 868 14.56 22.77 25.59
CA SER A 868 15.23 24.02 25.23
C SER A 868 14.32 25.25 25.35
N TYR A 869 14.91 26.38 25.75
CA TYR A 869 14.21 27.65 26.01
C TYR A 869 13.21 27.64 27.18
N SER A 870 13.17 26.58 28.00
CA SER A 870 12.23 26.49 29.12
C SER A 870 12.69 27.26 30.36
N ASN A 871 11.73 27.82 31.10
CA ASN A 871 11.90 28.29 32.46
C ASN A 871 11.34 27.24 33.44
N LEU A 872 12.24 26.43 33.99
CA LEU A 872 11.90 25.32 34.88
C LEU A 872 12.06 25.75 36.32
N LYS A 873 11.00 25.53 37.11
CA LYS A 873 10.93 25.98 38.51
C LYS A 873 10.33 24.93 39.42
N ASN A 874 10.90 24.76 40.62
CA ASN A 874 10.35 23.94 41.70
C ASN A 874 10.19 22.43 41.38
N LEU A 875 11.10 21.83 40.60
CA LEU A 875 11.05 20.40 40.26
C LEU A 875 11.95 19.53 41.16
N GLU A 876 11.43 18.41 41.68
CA GLU A 876 12.21 17.39 42.38
C GLU A 876 12.54 16.19 41.47
N LEU A 877 13.69 16.24 40.80
CA LEU A 877 14.16 15.27 39.80
C LEU A 877 15.19 14.27 40.38
N PHE A 878 15.13 14.04 41.69
CA PHE A 878 16.06 13.16 42.41
C PHE A 878 16.10 11.76 41.82
N GLY A 879 17.30 11.23 41.56
CA GLY A 879 17.48 9.86 41.06
C GLY A 879 16.99 9.62 39.63
N SER A 880 16.62 10.67 38.89
CA SER A 880 16.12 10.57 37.52
C SER A 880 17.25 10.45 36.48
N THR A 881 16.94 9.88 35.32
CA THR A 881 17.91 9.65 34.23
C THR A 881 17.66 10.59 33.06
N PHE A 882 18.73 11.25 32.61
CA PHE A 882 18.76 12.20 31.50
C PHE A 882 19.79 11.72 30.48
N TRP A 883 19.32 11.04 29.44
CA TRP A 883 20.16 10.62 28.32
C TRP A 883 19.75 11.38 27.06
N GLU A 884 20.70 12.07 26.40
CA GLU A 884 20.43 12.91 25.22
C GLU A 884 19.33 13.97 25.45
N THR A 885 19.15 14.44 26.69
CA THR A 885 18.18 15.49 27.03
C THR A 885 18.76 16.87 26.68
N ASN A 886 17.96 17.73 26.06
CA ASN A 886 18.39 19.07 25.67
C ASN A 886 17.86 20.14 26.65
N PHE A 887 18.76 20.81 27.36
CA PHE A 887 18.47 21.96 28.24
C PHE A 887 19.02 23.29 27.70
N THR A 888 19.28 23.37 26.39
CA THR A 888 19.84 24.58 25.78
C THR A 888 18.93 25.80 26.04
N ASN A 889 19.49 26.95 26.42
CA ASN A 889 18.74 28.17 26.77
C ASN A 889 17.73 28.01 27.93
N CYS A 890 17.90 27.03 28.82
CA CYS A 890 17.01 26.86 29.97
C CYS A 890 17.34 27.80 31.13
N THR A 891 16.31 28.21 31.87
CA THR A 891 16.45 28.81 33.20
C THR A 891 16.02 27.81 34.27
N PHE A 892 16.83 27.66 35.33
CA PHE A 892 16.56 26.73 36.44
C PHE A 892 16.42 27.47 37.77
N GLU A 893 15.29 27.29 38.47
CA GLU A 893 15.05 27.83 39.82
C GLU A 893 14.51 26.75 40.77
N ASN A 894 15.17 26.54 41.93
CA ASN A 894 14.78 25.53 42.91
C ASN A 894 14.57 24.11 42.31
N ILE A 895 15.50 23.66 41.46
CA ILE A 895 15.52 22.33 40.84
C ILE A 895 16.43 21.39 41.62
N ASN A 896 15.96 20.17 41.88
CA ASN A 896 16.72 19.16 42.60
C ASN A 896 17.11 17.98 41.69
N PHE A 897 18.37 17.94 41.27
CA PHE A 897 18.99 16.86 40.49
C PHE A 897 19.82 15.90 41.37
N TYR A 898 19.55 15.82 42.67
CA TYR A 898 20.31 14.95 43.58
C TYR A 898 20.31 13.50 43.07
N ARG A 899 21.48 12.85 43.01
CA ARG A 899 21.65 11.46 42.49
C ARG A 899 21.11 11.19 41.08
N SER A 900 20.87 12.22 40.28
CA SER A 900 20.46 12.03 38.88
C SER A 900 21.64 11.58 38.02
N THR A 901 21.33 11.01 36.85
CA THR A 901 22.34 10.60 35.87
C THR A 901 22.20 11.44 34.61
N PHE A 902 23.28 12.06 34.14
CA PHE A 902 23.35 12.74 32.85
C PHE A 902 24.31 12.00 31.92
N SER A 903 23.86 11.74 30.70
CA SER A 903 24.69 11.22 29.62
C SER A 903 24.30 11.93 28.33
N HIS A 904 25.28 12.50 27.61
CA HIS A 904 25.04 13.21 26.35
C HIS A 904 23.97 14.33 26.44
N SER A 905 23.68 14.86 27.63
CA SER A 905 22.71 15.93 27.80
C SER A 905 23.36 17.28 27.53
N ASN A 906 22.64 18.21 26.90
CA ASN A 906 23.18 19.54 26.56
C ASN A 906 22.69 20.61 27.54
N PHE A 907 23.59 21.47 28.00
CA PHE A 907 23.33 22.60 28.92
C PHE A 907 23.79 23.94 28.35
N ASP A 908 23.84 24.09 27.03
CA ASP A 908 24.36 25.31 26.40
C ASP A 908 23.50 26.55 26.72
N ASN A 909 24.16 27.67 27.04
CA ASN A 909 23.53 28.97 27.33
C ASN A 909 22.43 28.92 28.41
N ILE A 910 22.61 28.12 29.45
CA ILE A 910 21.67 28.06 30.58
C ILE A 910 21.81 29.25 31.52
N ASN A 911 20.78 29.45 32.34
CA ASN A 911 20.79 30.35 33.48
C ASN A 911 20.37 29.60 34.75
N ILE A 912 21.15 29.71 35.82
CA ILE A 912 20.88 29.05 37.10
C ILE A 912 20.55 30.13 38.13
N LEU A 913 19.34 30.07 38.70
CA LEU A 913 18.87 30.94 39.76
C LEU A 913 19.04 30.25 41.14
N SER A 914 18.41 30.76 42.19
CA SER A 914 18.63 30.27 43.56
C SER A 914 18.07 28.87 43.83
N ASN A 915 18.70 28.17 44.79
CA ASN A 915 18.25 26.94 45.45
C ASN A 915 18.24 25.66 44.60
N ASN A 916 19.11 25.57 43.58
CA ASN A 916 19.31 24.33 42.83
C ASN A 916 20.21 23.32 43.57
N MET A 917 20.04 22.02 43.28
CA MET A 917 20.81 20.92 43.91
C MET A 917 21.38 19.94 42.86
N PHE A 918 22.66 20.09 42.54
CA PHE A 918 23.47 19.30 41.60
C PHE A 918 24.39 18.29 42.30
N ASN A 919 23.92 17.65 43.37
CA ASN A 919 24.75 16.79 44.20
C ASN A 919 24.73 15.31 43.79
N SER A 920 25.88 14.64 43.94
CA SER A 920 26.00 13.18 43.75
C SER A 920 25.49 12.70 42.39
N ILE A 921 25.57 13.56 41.38
CA ILE A 921 25.19 13.27 40.02
C ILE A 921 26.21 12.30 39.40
N LEU A 922 25.74 11.40 38.53
CA LEU A 922 26.58 10.61 37.63
C LEU A 922 26.61 11.27 36.26
N ILE A 923 27.80 11.45 35.69
CA ILE A 923 27.99 11.97 34.34
C ILE A 923 28.64 10.88 33.49
N GLY A 924 27.84 10.06 32.80
CA GLY A 924 28.35 8.89 32.08
C GLY A 924 28.61 7.66 32.98
N ARG A 925 29.37 6.68 32.48
CA ARG A 925 29.53 5.38 33.14
C ARG A 925 30.44 5.49 34.37
N ASN A 926 29.84 5.44 35.56
CA ASN A 926 30.54 5.44 36.86
C ASN A 926 31.38 6.70 37.18
N VAL A 927 31.26 7.78 36.40
CA VAL A 927 31.96 9.04 36.68
C VAL A 927 31.05 9.96 37.49
N LEU A 928 31.54 10.40 38.64
CA LEU A 928 30.82 11.34 39.51
C LEU A 928 31.02 12.78 39.05
N PHE A 929 29.95 13.54 39.12
CA PHE A 929 29.95 14.98 38.89
C PHE A 929 30.95 15.69 39.81
N PRO A 930 31.81 16.60 39.29
CA PRO A 930 32.81 17.28 40.12
C PRO A 930 32.17 17.98 41.31
N LYS A 931 32.63 17.64 42.52
CA LYS A 931 32.03 18.18 43.76
C LYS A 931 32.20 19.70 43.86
N GLN A 932 33.28 20.22 43.30
CA GLN A 932 33.60 21.64 43.22
C GLN A 932 32.62 22.37 42.30
N LEU A 933 32.34 21.81 41.11
CA LEU A 933 31.30 22.35 40.24
C LEU A 933 29.94 22.32 40.93
N ALA A 934 29.58 21.19 41.55
CA ALA A 934 28.32 21.08 42.30
C ALA A 934 28.23 22.14 43.41
N TYR A 935 29.34 22.44 44.10
CA TYR A 935 29.41 23.51 45.09
C TYR A 935 29.07 24.87 44.48
N TYR A 936 29.71 25.25 43.38
CA TYR A 936 29.46 26.55 42.74
C TYR A 936 28.03 26.67 42.17
N LEU A 937 27.44 25.56 41.74
CA LEU A 937 26.07 25.54 41.23
C LEU A 937 25.00 25.43 42.34
N ASN A 938 25.37 24.98 43.54
CA ASN A 938 24.47 24.82 44.68
C ASN A 938 24.61 26.00 45.63
N THR A 939 23.55 26.79 45.80
CA THR A 939 23.57 27.93 46.73
C THR A 939 23.56 27.55 48.23
N LEU A 940 23.79 26.28 48.60
CA LEU A 940 23.41 25.73 49.92
C LEU A 940 24.44 24.83 50.64
N ILE A 941 25.64 24.58 50.11
CA ILE A 941 26.53 23.53 50.67
C ILE A 941 27.95 24.04 50.71
N GLU A 942 28.73 23.82 51.77
CA GLU A 942 30.20 23.99 51.78
C GLU A 942 30.91 22.71 51.32
N PRO A 943 31.99 22.77 50.52
CA PRO A 943 32.66 21.57 50.04
C PRO A 943 33.59 21.05 51.13
N LYS A 944 33.23 19.92 51.77
CA LYS A 944 34.06 19.28 52.80
C LYS A 944 35.20 18.39 52.27
N SER A 945 35.33 18.15 50.95
CA SER A 945 36.40 17.29 50.41
C SER A 945 36.98 17.80 49.08
N LYS A 946 38.31 17.74 48.93
CA LYS A 946 39.06 18.03 47.70
C LYS A 946 39.18 16.82 46.74
N ASN A 947 38.30 15.83 46.85
CA ASN A 947 38.39 14.64 45.98
C ASN A 947 38.19 15.07 44.53
N LYS A 948 39.10 14.64 43.66
CA LYS A 948 39.03 14.87 42.23
C LYS A 948 38.20 13.80 41.54
N THR A 949 37.64 14.15 40.39
CA THR A 949 36.94 13.23 39.51
C THR A 949 37.97 12.53 38.61
N LEU A 950 38.05 11.20 38.65
CA LEU A 950 38.94 10.42 37.80
C LEU A 950 38.36 10.27 36.39
N LEU A 951 39.19 10.51 35.37
CA LEU A 951 38.87 10.41 33.95
C LEU A 951 39.79 9.43 33.23
N GLY A 952 39.23 8.71 32.27
CA GLY A 952 39.97 7.83 31.35
C GLY A 952 39.40 7.91 29.94
N LYS A 953 40.08 7.33 28.96
CA LYS A 953 39.78 7.43 27.52
C LYS A 953 38.34 7.10 27.14
N GLU A 954 37.71 6.15 27.84
CA GLU A 954 36.31 5.74 27.60
C GLU A 954 35.27 6.77 28.05
N ASN A 955 35.69 7.86 28.70
CA ASN A 955 34.82 8.85 29.35
C ASN A 955 34.99 10.27 28.81
N ILE A 956 35.65 10.51 27.67
CA ILE A 956 35.76 11.87 27.09
C ILE A 956 34.38 12.47 26.73
N ASP A 957 33.41 11.64 26.36
CA ASP A 957 32.04 12.05 26.03
C ASP A 957 31.27 12.67 27.21
N ILE A 958 31.78 12.54 28.44
CA ILE A 958 31.20 13.24 29.60
C ILE A 958 31.37 14.76 29.52
N PHE A 959 32.25 15.25 28.64
CA PHE A 959 32.44 16.68 28.46
C PHE A 959 31.16 17.37 27.98
N VAL A 960 30.32 16.68 27.19
CA VAL A 960 29.07 17.23 26.65
C VAL A 960 28.16 17.81 27.74
N PRO A 961 27.74 17.04 28.77
CA PRO A 961 26.94 17.58 29.87
C PRO A 961 27.69 18.56 30.79
N LEU A 962 29.02 18.54 30.83
CA LEU A 962 29.81 19.49 31.62
C LEU A 962 29.95 20.86 30.93
N ARG A 963 30.11 20.87 29.61
CA ARG A 963 30.47 22.04 28.80
C ARG A 963 29.61 23.27 29.12
N GLY A 964 28.29 23.13 29.03
CA GLY A 964 27.36 24.23 29.25
C GLY A 964 27.38 24.75 30.69
N LEU A 965 27.51 23.85 31.67
CA LEU A 965 27.60 24.19 33.10
C LEU A 965 28.92 24.92 33.43
N LEU A 966 30.03 24.49 32.83
CA LEU A 966 31.34 25.13 32.96
C LEU A 966 31.33 26.52 32.30
N LEU A 967 30.76 26.66 31.10
CA LEU A 967 30.62 27.94 30.42
C LEU A 967 29.77 28.94 31.23
N TYR A 968 28.68 28.47 31.85
CA TYR A 968 27.90 29.30 32.76
C TYR A 968 28.76 29.82 33.92
N GLY A 969 29.54 28.95 34.57
CA GLY A 969 30.39 29.37 35.69
C GLY A 969 31.51 30.33 35.28
N LEU A 970 32.14 30.11 34.13
CA LEU A 970 33.14 31.02 33.56
C LEU A 970 32.55 32.40 33.26
N LYS A 971 31.40 32.45 32.56
CA LYS A 971 30.70 33.71 32.22
C LYS A 971 30.25 34.51 33.46
N ASN A 972 29.94 33.82 34.56
CA ASN A 972 29.54 34.43 35.83
C ASN A 972 30.69 34.61 36.83
N ASN A 973 31.95 34.41 36.39
CA ASN A 973 33.16 34.54 37.23
C ASN A 973 33.11 33.70 38.52
N LEU A 974 32.53 32.49 38.47
CA LEU A 974 32.47 31.59 39.63
C LEU A 974 33.80 30.87 39.86
N PHE A 975 34.57 30.63 38.79
CA PHE A 975 35.86 29.96 38.77
C PHE A 975 36.57 30.27 37.43
N ASP A 976 37.84 29.88 37.30
CA ASP A 976 38.63 30.01 36.06
C ASP A 976 39.05 28.64 35.47
N THR A 977 39.63 28.65 34.28
CA THR A 977 40.09 27.43 33.58
C THR A 977 41.16 26.66 34.35
N SER A 978 42.01 27.35 35.11
CA SER A 978 43.03 26.71 35.95
C SER A 978 42.40 25.95 37.11
N GLU A 979 41.36 26.51 37.71
CA GLU A 979 40.58 25.87 38.77
C GLU A 979 39.83 24.64 38.23
N ILE A 980 39.19 24.73 37.06
CA ILE A 980 38.51 23.58 36.42
C ILE A 980 39.47 22.40 36.23
N LYS A 981 40.66 22.65 35.68
CA LYS A 981 41.69 21.61 35.47
C LYS A 981 42.09 20.92 36.77
N SER A 982 42.03 21.62 37.91
CA SER A 982 42.37 21.07 39.23
C SER A 982 41.33 20.08 39.77
N TRP A 983 40.13 20.01 39.21
CA TRP A 983 39.04 19.15 39.69
C TRP A 983 39.14 17.70 39.21
N PHE A 984 40.02 17.42 38.25
CA PHE A 984 40.12 16.12 37.60
C PHE A 984 41.47 15.44 37.88
N ASP A 985 41.43 14.12 37.95
CA ASP A 985 42.59 13.21 37.85
C ASP A 985 42.43 12.38 36.58
N TYR A 986 43.53 11.89 36.03
CA TYR A 986 43.55 11.23 34.71
C TYR A 986 44.23 9.86 34.82
N GLU A 987 43.71 8.86 34.12
CA GLU A 987 44.31 7.53 34.02
C GLU A 987 45.61 7.57 33.20
N THR A 988 45.64 8.38 32.13
CA THR A 988 46.83 8.58 31.30
C THR A 988 47.11 10.07 31.01
N GLU A 989 48.35 10.37 30.61
CA GLU A 989 48.73 11.72 30.14
C GLU A 989 48.09 12.09 28.78
N GLU A 990 47.65 11.10 27.99
CA GLU A 990 46.91 11.34 26.74
C GLU A 990 45.50 11.87 27.08
N ASP A 991 44.80 11.22 28.02
CA ASP A 991 43.48 11.65 28.50
C ASP A 991 43.53 13.07 29.08
N ARG A 992 44.60 13.38 29.81
CA ARG A 992 44.85 14.71 30.36
C ARG A 992 44.96 15.76 29.25
N LYS A 993 45.81 15.53 28.24
CA LYS A 993 46.01 16.49 27.14
C LYS A 993 44.73 16.71 26.34
N GLU A 994 43.97 15.65 26.07
CA GLU A 994 42.73 15.72 25.31
C GLU A 994 41.66 16.51 26.08
N PHE A 995 41.44 16.19 27.36
CA PHE A 995 40.42 16.86 28.17
C PHE A 995 40.80 18.30 28.54
N GLU A 996 42.06 18.57 28.88
CA GLU A 996 42.51 19.94 29.16
C GLU A 996 42.42 20.84 27.92
N SER A 997 42.63 20.30 26.71
CA SER A 997 42.41 21.02 25.44
C SER A 997 40.95 21.43 25.25
N LEU A 998 40.00 20.57 25.63
CA LEU A 998 38.56 20.89 25.62
C LEU A 998 38.22 22.01 26.61
N ILE A 999 38.84 22.02 27.79
CA ILE A 999 38.68 23.09 28.79
C ILE A 999 39.25 24.41 28.28
N ASP A 1000 40.43 24.40 27.67
CA ASP A 1000 41.07 25.62 27.14
C ASP A 1000 40.21 26.29 26.05
N GLY A 1001 39.54 25.50 25.20
CA GLY A 1001 38.57 26.01 24.21
C GLY A 1001 37.33 26.68 24.83
N LEU A 1002 37.04 26.48 26.11
CA LEU A 1002 35.93 27.17 26.79
C LEU A 1002 36.23 28.64 27.03
N GLU A 1003 37.49 29.02 27.25
CA GLU A 1003 37.87 30.40 27.55
C GLU A 1003 37.58 31.32 26.37
N GLU A 1004 37.88 30.84 25.15
CA GLU A 1004 37.55 31.52 23.89
C GLU A 1004 36.04 31.62 23.66
N SER A 1005 35.28 30.61 24.08
CA SER A 1005 33.81 30.58 23.95
C SER A 1005 33.06 31.36 25.05
N SER A 1006 33.77 31.76 26.11
CA SER A 1006 33.20 32.47 27.28
C SER A 1006 33.33 33.99 27.19
N LYS A 1007 34.31 34.48 26.42
CA LYS A 1007 34.46 35.88 26.02
C LYS A 1007 33.42 36.23 24.96
#